data_AF-A0A1W9LR76-F1
#
_entry.id   AF-A0A1W9LR76-F1
#
_cell.length_a   1.000
_cell.length_b   1.000
_cell.length_c   1.000
_cell.angle_alpha   90.00
_cell.angle_beta   90.00
_cell.angle_gamma   90.00
#
_symmetry.space_group_name_H-M   'P 1'
#
loop_
_entity.id
_entity.type
_entity.pdbx_description
1 polymer ?
#
loop_
_entity_poly.entity_id
_entity_poly.type
_entity_poly.pdbx_seq_one_letter_code
_entity_poly.pdbx_strand_id
1 'polypeptide(L)'
;MKKFWFTMMLLMAISMLSLPVCAEEEAKDITEEVLTGPSELNPEKILGPGGVGIGTYKDIMMSFGATLRMIPTFEANWDFGMSDNTDGFFYTEPVKTFARGAFNAASAANNVYTSSVALNNAISADRGIQSAFDDYANSLFAANSVLGDAVKPAADGAAQIQSAAGAASLLTSSSTATTYTTAISTGTAAAANYQAAIASKDITVAGAALQAIAADSDYKAAVAAGNATAAQTRAAVVAAPYVMNAAIAAADAKGEKEGAALRAVFADTNYQAAAVAGNSAGMQTAAQSVVVKAVGAAGDAAANSVIKSQSSPLIAGGNTIVTGVTQNITRNPNATAGNISDAVAYTTALNAQVQSFSPYYLADSFLRTHSNESGSVNDGYIRTETKLYFNAMPKDKKWSFYAALEYDKPIDTNTVDNRGGKDSSSSNFGLERLNASIELTPGLRFHGGWDVWGVDIIESASMVYGDDNPGFWLTGIYDKTAFSAAWLKLEENDFQNDASQHRGVSDEDRDLFGGYFDFKFDGTDQNKMRFFYLYDRIRNVPSLDLTGALAARAGLADYAGIYGNNGIARSKATPPDTDAHTAGGYYLGKFGVLELMAEGVYKFGEARDTGLKGVYNGVSTIQYDDFDIASYAFAGDIGLEFGERVGWNSLRFHAGAMYTSGDDDAADDKLGGYSGATNAQRFSKMWGGENTIIADTNFVMGTGLYGYIPEFYGNGTPVFVGGIQNFTGTGNGRGDNPGLTMYSFGFTLRPKIFLIYHSNVNMFHWNEDFYVCNMVQPMQINHSTRSLEKTPYTKVEGGYAGTEWDNEITLALNKNMFIKAQAAFFFPGDTVKEVTKALGAESDETASRVGFEFIWNF
;
A
#
# COMPACT_ATOMS: atom_id res chain seq x y z
N MET A 1 -27.68 28.69 35.04
CA MET A 1 -26.89 29.61 34.19
C MET A 1 -27.28 29.56 32.71
N LYS A 2 -27.45 28.41 32.05
CA LYS A 2 -27.87 28.31 30.62
C LYS A 2 -29.17 29.06 30.26
N LYS A 3 -30.22 29.01 31.11
CA LYS A 3 -31.50 29.73 30.88
C LYS A 3 -31.41 31.25 31.03
N PHE A 4 -30.45 31.75 31.79
CA PHE A 4 -30.29 33.20 32.03
C PHE A 4 -29.64 33.89 30.82
N TRP A 5 -28.60 33.27 30.24
CA TRP A 5 -27.95 33.75 29.02
C TRP A 5 -28.87 33.75 27.81
N PHE A 6 -29.65 32.68 27.62
CA PHE A 6 -30.61 32.59 26.51
C PHE A 6 -31.71 33.67 26.58
N THR A 7 -32.21 33.97 27.77
CA THR A 7 -33.25 35.00 27.96
C THR A 7 -32.68 36.41 27.78
N MET A 8 -31.41 36.64 28.13
CA MET A 8 -30.75 37.94 27.97
C MET A 8 -30.40 38.23 26.49
N MET A 9 -29.94 37.23 25.74
CA MET A 9 -29.71 37.35 24.29
C MET A 9 -31.02 37.60 23.53
N LEU A 10 -32.10 36.92 23.90
CA LEU A 10 -33.42 37.13 23.27
C LEU A 10 -33.98 38.54 23.55
N LEU A 11 -33.80 39.06 24.77
CA LEU A 11 -34.21 40.43 25.11
C LEU A 11 -33.35 41.49 24.39
N MET A 12 -32.05 41.26 24.21
CA MET A 12 -31.17 42.14 23.44
C MET A 12 -31.58 42.16 21.96
N ALA A 13 -31.83 40.99 21.37
CA ALA A 13 -32.30 40.87 19.98
C ALA A 13 -33.63 41.61 19.74
N ILE A 14 -34.58 41.50 20.68
CA ILE A 14 -35.87 42.21 20.59
C ILE A 14 -35.70 43.73 20.76
N SER A 15 -34.75 44.18 21.59
CA SER A 15 -34.50 45.61 21.80
C SER A 15 -33.77 46.32 20.65
N MET A 16 -33.03 45.57 19.81
CA MET A 16 -32.28 46.13 18.68
C MET A 16 -33.11 46.24 17.38
N LEU A 17 -34.27 45.59 17.32
CA LEU A 17 -35.19 45.63 16.17
C LEU A 17 -36.02 46.92 16.05
N SER A 18 -35.90 47.87 16.99
CA SER A 18 -36.72 49.10 17.02
C SER A 18 -36.00 50.39 16.58
N LEU A 19 -34.85 50.32 15.90
CA LEU A 19 -34.17 51.51 15.40
C LEU A 19 -34.55 51.83 13.95
N PRO A 20 -34.85 53.10 13.61
CA PRO A 20 -35.16 53.50 12.24
C PRO A 20 -33.94 53.28 11.32
N VAL A 21 -34.19 52.64 10.19
CA VAL A 21 -33.22 52.33 9.14
C VAL A 21 -32.94 53.60 8.33
N CYS A 22 -31.76 54.19 8.50
CA CYS A 22 -31.16 55.07 7.51
C CYS A 22 -30.15 54.23 6.72
N ALA A 23 -30.37 54.07 5.41
CA ALA A 23 -29.39 53.51 4.50
C ALA A 23 -28.27 54.53 4.33
N GLU A 24 -27.13 54.25 4.96
CA GLU A 24 -25.91 55.04 4.85
C GLU A 24 -24.97 54.30 3.88
N GLU A 25 -24.34 55.04 2.99
CA GLU A 25 -23.44 54.51 1.97
C GLU A 25 -22.22 53.89 2.66
N GLU A 26 -22.04 52.58 2.47
CA GLU A 26 -21.06 51.78 3.18
C GLU A 26 -19.63 52.22 2.83
N ALA A 27 -18.78 52.37 3.85
CA ALA A 27 -17.38 52.75 3.67
C ALA A 27 -16.60 51.60 3.00
N LYS A 28 -16.59 51.58 1.66
CA LYS A 28 -15.92 50.57 0.80
C LYS A 28 -14.62 50.07 1.39
N ASP A 29 -14.51 48.75 1.53
CA ASP A 29 -13.30 48.11 1.97
C ASP A 29 -12.27 48.05 0.84
N ILE A 30 -11.14 48.72 1.05
CA ILE A 30 -10.07 48.80 0.05
C ILE A 30 -9.31 47.46 -0.07
N THR A 31 -9.46 46.55 0.90
CA THR A 31 -8.86 45.21 0.86
C THR A 31 -9.74 44.20 0.11
N GLU A 32 -11.06 44.27 0.25
CA GLU A 32 -12.01 43.51 -0.58
C GLU A 32 -11.77 43.79 -2.08
N GLU A 33 -11.37 45.01 -2.45
CA GLU A 33 -11.01 45.37 -3.82
C GLU A 33 -9.78 44.62 -4.38
N VAL A 34 -8.87 44.19 -3.50
CA VAL A 34 -7.59 43.54 -3.83
C VAL A 34 -7.67 42.02 -3.71
N LEU A 35 -8.43 41.50 -2.73
CA LEU A 35 -8.53 40.07 -2.44
C LEU A 35 -9.52 39.33 -3.35
N THR A 36 -10.54 40.01 -3.90
CA THR A 36 -11.51 39.35 -4.80
C THR A 36 -11.03 39.23 -6.24
N GLY A 37 -9.83 39.73 -6.56
CA GLY A 37 -9.38 39.92 -7.93
C GLY A 37 -10.36 40.76 -8.77
N PRO A 38 -10.17 40.81 -10.10
CA PRO A 38 -11.23 41.22 -11.00
C PRO A 38 -12.36 40.17 -10.93
N SER A 39 -13.55 40.57 -10.50
CA SER A 39 -14.76 39.74 -10.56
C SER A 39 -15.81 40.39 -11.46
N GLU A 40 -16.60 39.57 -12.16
CA GLU A 40 -17.63 40.05 -13.10
C GLU A 40 -18.73 40.89 -12.45
N LEU A 41 -18.86 40.80 -11.11
CA LEU A 41 -19.77 41.64 -10.31
C LEU A 41 -19.33 43.12 -10.26
N ASN A 42 -18.17 43.48 -10.81
CA ASN A 42 -17.68 44.85 -10.90
C ASN A 42 -17.06 45.16 -12.29
N PRO A 43 -17.88 45.42 -13.32
CA PRO A 43 -17.42 45.70 -14.69
C PRO A 43 -16.64 47.03 -14.86
N GLU A 44 -16.42 47.80 -13.78
CA GLU A 44 -15.48 48.94 -13.75
C GLU A 44 -14.03 48.50 -13.45
N LYS A 45 -13.79 47.24 -13.04
CA LYS A 45 -12.48 46.70 -12.63
C LYS A 45 -11.66 46.05 -13.75
N ILE A 46 -11.97 46.35 -15.01
CA ILE A 46 -11.25 45.81 -16.18
C ILE A 46 -9.76 46.10 -16.13
N LEU A 47 -9.32 47.13 -15.40
CA LEU A 47 -7.91 47.49 -15.30
C LEU A 47 -7.07 46.51 -14.47
N GLY A 48 -7.67 45.59 -13.71
CA GLY A 48 -6.94 44.88 -12.66
C GLY A 48 -6.41 45.85 -11.59
N PRO A 49 -5.88 45.36 -10.48
CA PRO A 49 -5.31 46.24 -9.46
C PRO A 49 -4.09 47.02 -9.99
N GLY A 50 -4.27 48.31 -10.33
CA GLY A 50 -3.22 49.23 -10.78
C GLY A 50 -3.08 49.44 -12.30
N GLY A 51 -3.76 48.64 -13.12
CA GLY A 51 -3.34 48.49 -14.52
C GLY A 51 -3.51 49.69 -15.46
N VAL A 52 -2.81 49.59 -16.59
CA VAL A 52 -2.76 50.60 -17.66
C VAL A 52 -3.75 50.25 -18.76
N GLY A 53 -4.71 51.14 -19.02
CA GLY A 53 -5.66 51.01 -20.12
C GLY A 53 -5.10 51.52 -21.45
N ILE A 54 -5.11 50.68 -22.49
CA ILE A 54 -4.77 51.07 -23.87
C ILE A 54 -6.06 51.06 -24.70
N GLY A 55 -6.49 52.24 -25.15
CA GLY A 55 -7.57 52.38 -26.13
C GLY A 55 -7.05 52.13 -27.54
N THR A 56 -7.60 51.15 -28.24
CA THR A 56 -7.24 50.87 -29.65
C THR A 56 -8.11 51.68 -30.62
N TYR A 57 -7.65 51.83 -31.86
CA TYR A 57 -8.40 52.49 -32.95
C TYR A 57 -9.78 51.86 -33.25
N LYS A 58 -10.06 50.66 -32.75
CA LYS A 58 -11.31 49.93 -32.93
C LYS A 58 -12.20 49.92 -31.68
N ASP A 59 -12.02 50.86 -30.76
CA ASP A 59 -12.80 50.96 -29.51
C ASP A 59 -12.73 49.71 -28.60
N ILE A 60 -11.66 48.91 -28.74
CA ILE A 60 -11.33 47.85 -27.80
C ILE A 60 -10.47 48.46 -26.70
N MET A 61 -10.93 48.32 -25.45
CA MET A 61 -10.18 48.61 -24.25
C MET A 61 -9.35 47.37 -23.90
N MET A 62 -8.04 47.53 -23.81
CA MET A 62 -7.14 46.51 -23.27
C MET A 62 -6.54 47.01 -21.96
N SER A 63 -6.33 46.12 -21.00
CA SER A 63 -5.60 46.46 -19.79
C SER A 63 -4.55 45.42 -19.46
N PHE A 64 -3.52 45.90 -18.78
CA PHE A 64 -2.44 45.09 -18.23
C PHE A 64 -2.24 45.53 -16.79
N GLY A 65 -2.28 44.58 -15.87
CA GLY A 65 -1.98 44.80 -14.46
C GLY A 65 -1.09 43.69 -13.94
N ALA A 66 -0.48 43.91 -12.77
CA ALA A 66 0.27 42.86 -12.10
C ALA A 66 0.05 42.89 -10.59
N THR A 67 0.15 41.74 -9.95
CA THR A 67 0.20 41.61 -8.50
C THR A 67 1.45 40.85 -8.13
N LEU A 68 2.19 41.34 -7.15
CA LEU A 68 3.28 40.65 -6.48
C LEU A 68 2.91 40.46 -5.02
N ARG A 69 3.01 39.22 -4.53
CA ARG A 69 2.88 38.86 -3.13
C ARG A 69 4.13 38.13 -2.69
N MET A 70 4.60 38.47 -1.49
CA MET A 70 5.70 37.78 -0.81
C MET A 70 5.22 37.39 0.58
N ILE A 71 5.28 36.10 0.88
CA ILE A 71 4.70 35.50 2.09
C ILE A 71 5.78 34.66 2.79
N PRO A 72 6.66 35.25 3.61
CA PRO A 72 7.47 34.51 4.57
C PRO A 72 6.58 33.90 5.66
N THR A 73 6.70 32.58 5.81
CA THR A 73 5.95 31.76 6.75
C THR A 73 6.91 30.99 7.65
N PHE A 74 6.58 30.94 8.93
CA PHE A 74 7.25 30.14 9.95
C PHE A 74 6.22 29.26 10.64
N GLU A 75 6.50 27.96 10.73
CA GLU A 75 5.63 26.97 11.35
C GLU A 75 6.40 26.24 12.45
N ALA A 76 5.65 25.78 13.44
CA ALA A 76 6.15 24.89 14.47
C ALA A 76 5.10 23.84 14.78
N ASN A 77 5.55 22.58 14.89
CA ASN A 77 4.75 21.43 15.27
C ASN A 77 3.46 21.30 14.43
N TRP A 78 3.55 21.55 13.12
CA TRP A 78 2.41 21.49 12.17
C TRP A 78 1.64 20.17 12.25
N ASP A 79 2.39 19.09 12.44
CA ASP A 79 1.95 17.72 12.58
C ASP A 79 1.83 17.26 14.02
N PHE A 80 1.77 18.21 14.96
CA PHE A 80 1.64 17.95 16.38
C PHE A 80 2.77 17.09 16.97
N GLY A 81 3.99 17.25 16.45
CA GLY A 81 5.18 16.54 16.95
C GLY A 81 5.32 15.11 16.42
N MET A 82 4.45 14.69 15.51
CA MET A 82 4.45 13.32 14.99
C MET A 82 5.75 12.97 14.26
N SER A 83 6.24 13.80 13.34
CA SER A 83 7.50 13.56 12.61
C SER A 83 8.75 13.55 13.50
N ASP A 84 8.70 14.14 14.69
CA ASP A 84 9.82 14.09 15.64
C ASP A 84 9.82 12.81 16.49
N ASN A 85 8.66 12.16 16.63
CA ASN A 85 8.44 11.05 17.55
C ASN A 85 8.05 9.73 16.87
N THR A 86 7.72 9.76 15.57
CA THR A 86 7.36 8.59 14.77
C THR A 86 8.24 8.47 13.53
N ASP A 87 8.56 7.24 13.18
CA ASP A 87 9.35 6.95 12.00
C ASP A 87 8.56 7.24 10.71
N GLY A 88 9.16 7.96 9.77
CA GLY A 88 8.54 8.29 8.48
C GLY A 88 8.59 7.14 7.47
N PHE A 89 8.45 5.87 7.82
CA PHE A 89 8.49 4.81 6.79
C PHE A 89 7.53 3.67 7.06
N PHE A 90 7.08 3.04 5.98
CA PHE A 90 6.35 1.78 6.08
C PHE A 90 7.34 0.68 6.49
N TYR A 91 7.14 0.11 7.68
CA TYR A 91 7.90 -1.06 8.11
C TYR A 91 7.61 -2.26 7.19
N THR A 92 8.51 -2.51 6.22
CA THR A 92 8.39 -3.59 5.22
C THR A 92 9.01 -4.92 5.65
N GLU A 93 9.71 -4.96 6.79
CA GLU A 93 10.33 -6.20 7.28
C GLU A 93 9.31 -7.34 7.51
N PRO A 94 8.07 -7.10 7.98
CA PRO A 94 7.03 -8.12 8.04
C PRO A 94 6.76 -8.81 6.69
N VAL A 95 6.60 -8.03 5.61
CA VAL A 95 6.36 -8.62 4.27
C VAL A 95 7.59 -9.33 3.74
N LYS A 96 8.79 -8.80 3.98
CA LYS A 96 10.07 -9.45 3.61
C LYS A 96 10.24 -10.78 4.32
N THR A 97 9.94 -10.83 5.62
CA THR A 97 10.02 -12.05 6.41
C THR A 97 8.96 -13.06 6.00
N PHE A 98 7.73 -12.62 5.73
CA PHE A 98 6.67 -13.48 5.19
C PHE A 98 7.06 -14.09 3.84
N ALA A 99 7.48 -13.27 2.86
CA ALA A 99 7.84 -13.73 1.52
C ALA A 99 9.01 -14.73 1.55
N ARG A 100 10.04 -14.45 2.37
CA ARG A 100 11.18 -15.35 2.61
C ARG A 100 10.73 -16.67 3.27
N GLY A 101 9.83 -16.60 4.25
CA GLY A 101 9.25 -17.77 4.90
C GLY A 101 8.47 -18.65 3.92
N ALA A 102 7.62 -18.05 3.08
CA ALA A 102 6.85 -18.74 2.05
C ALA A 102 7.75 -19.42 1.01
N PHE A 103 8.80 -18.72 0.55
CA PHE A 103 9.81 -19.28 -0.36
C PHE A 103 10.56 -20.47 0.25
N ASN A 104 11.00 -20.36 1.51
CA ASN A 104 11.67 -21.45 2.21
C ASN A 104 10.74 -22.67 2.38
N ALA A 105 9.46 -22.44 2.70
CA ALA A 105 8.45 -23.48 2.83
C ALA A 105 8.19 -24.21 1.50
N ALA A 106 8.02 -23.46 0.41
CA ALA A 106 7.85 -24.02 -0.94
C ALA A 106 9.07 -24.84 -1.38
N SER A 107 10.27 -24.31 -1.15
CA SER A 107 11.53 -24.97 -1.49
C SER A 107 11.74 -26.26 -0.69
N ALA A 108 11.47 -26.24 0.61
CA ALA A 108 11.53 -27.43 1.46
C ALA A 108 10.54 -28.51 1.01
N ALA A 109 9.28 -28.12 0.72
CA ALA A 109 8.27 -29.04 0.19
C ALA A 109 8.68 -29.61 -1.18
N ASN A 110 9.26 -28.79 -2.07
CA ASN A 110 9.75 -29.27 -3.37
C ASN A 110 10.89 -30.29 -3.25
N ASN A 111 11.80 -30.10 -2.29
CA ASN A 111 12.86 -31.06 -2.01
C ASN A 111 12.29 -32.39 -1.52
N VAL A 112 11.30 -32.36 -0.62
CA VAL A 112 10.56 -33.55 -0.15
C VAL A 112 9.87 -34.25 -1.32
N TYR A 113 9.18 -33.51 -2.20
CA TYR A 113 8.52 -34.08 -3.37
C TYR A 113 9.52 -34.74 -4.34
N THR A 114 10.56 -34.01 -4.73
CA THR A 114 11.56 -34.47 -5.71
C THR A 114 12.29 -35.72 -5.21
N SER A 115 12.70 -35.73 -3.94
CA SER A 115 13.35 -36.90 -3.34
C SER A 115 12.38 -38.07 -3.13
N SER A 116 11.08 -37.81 -2.89
CA SER A 116 10.07 -38.88 -2.85
C SER A 116 9.87 -39.57 -4.21
N VAL A 117 9.89 -38.79 -5.30
CA VAL A 117 9.83 -39.30 -6.67
C VAL A 117 11.08 -40.12 -6.99
N ALA A 118 12.26 -39.61 -6.60
CA ALA A 118 13.52 -40.34 -6.75
C ALA A 118 13.53 -41.68 -5.99
N LEU A 119 13.04 -41.69 -4.75
CA LEU A 119 12.89 -42.91 -3.96
C LEU A 119 11.91 -43.90 -4.62
N ASN A 120 10.75 -43.43 -5.08
CA ASN A 120 9.76 -44.28 -5.74
C ASN A 120 10.33 -44.90 -7.04
N ASN A 121 11.11 -44.13 -7.79
CA ASN A 121 11.82 -44.62 -8.97
C ASN A 121 12.91 -45.65 -8.61
N ALA A 122 13.69 -45.40 -7.55
CA ALA A 122 14.71 -46.33 -7.07
C ALA A 122 14.11 -47.67 -6.60
N ILE A 123 12.96 -47.61 -5.92
CA ILE A 123 12.19 -48.79 -5.51
C ILE A 123 11.70 -49.58 -6.73
N SER A 124 11.14 -48.89 -7.72
CA SER A 124 10.62 -49.49 -8.95
C SER A 124 11.72 -50.12 -9.82
N ALA A 125 12.88 -49.46 -9.89
CA ALA A 125 14.05 -49.93 -10.65
C ALA A 125 14.91 -50.95 -9.88
N ASP A 126 14.60 -51.20 -8.61
CA ASP A 126 15.36 -52.01 -7.67
C ASP A 126 16.86 -51.67 -7.62
N ARG A 127 17.19 -50.38 -7.60
CA ARG A 127 18.57 -49.89 -7.64
C ARG A 127 18.72 -48.57 -6.90
N GLY A 128 19.75 -48.47 -6.05
CA GLY A 128 20.09 -47.23 -5.34
C GLY A 128 19.10 -46.81 -4.24
N ILE A 129 18.28 -47.75 -3.75
CA ILE A 129 17.16 -47.48 -2.83
C ILE A 129 17.61 -46.81 -1.53
N GLN A 130 18.63 -47.34 -0.87
CA GLN A 130 19.12 -46.79 0.38
C GLN A 130 19.59 -45.34 0.23
N SER A 131 20.38 -45.03 -0.80
CA SER A 131 20.82 -43.65 -1.08
C SER A 131 19.63 -42.72 -1.34
N ALA A 132 18.66 -43.15 -2.17
CA ALA A 132 17.48 -42.34 -2.46
C ALA A 132 16.58 -42.15 -1.23
N PHE A 133 16.53 -43.14 -0.32
CA PHE A 133 15.80 -43.04 0.93
C PHE A 133 16.49 -42.10 1.90
N ASP A 134 17.81 -42.14 2.02
CA ASP A 134 18.57 -41.21 2.85
C ASP A 134 18.42 -39.77 2.35
N ASP A 135 18.43 -39.53 1.04
CA ASP A 135 18.15 -38.22 0.44
C ASP A 135 16.72 -37.73 0.78
N TYR A 136 15.74 -38.63 0.75
CA TYR A 136 14.36 -38.33 1.13
C TYR A 136 14.20 -38.04 2.63
N ALA A 137 14.81 -38.86 3.49
CA ALA A 137 14.82 -38.66 4.93
C ALA A 137 15.49 -37.34 5.31
N ASN A 138 16.64 -37.03 4.71
CA ASN A 138 17.33 -35.75 4.88
C ASN A 138 16.48 -34.56 4.44
N SER A 139 15.73 -34.72 3.33
CA SER A 139 14.79 -33.68 2.88
C SER A 139 13.65 -33.46 3.89
N LEU A 140 13.12 -34.52 4.51
CA LEU A 140 12.12 -34.42 5.59
C LEU A 140 12.70 -33.77 6.86
N PHE A 141 13.92 -34.13 7.26
CA PHE A 141 14.59 -33.50 8.41
C PHE A 141 14.86 -32.01 8.20
N ALA A 142 15.34 -31.64 7.00
CA ALA A 142 15.52 -30.24 6.62
C ALA A 142 14.17 -29.50 6.61
N ALA A 143 13.13 -30.11 6.03
CA ALA A 143 11.81 -29.53 5.98
C ALA A 143 11.18 -29.34 7.37
N ASN A 144 11.47 -30.22 8.34
CA ASN A 144 11.00 -30.08 9.73
C ASN A 144 11.48 -28.75 10.37
N SER A 145 12.66 -28.25 10.01
CA SER A 145 13.16 -26.96 10.53
C SER A 145 12.39 -25.74 10.01
N VAL A 146 11.62 -25.89 8.91
CA VAL A 146 10.86 -24.82 8.26
C VAL A 146 9.35 -24.99 8.47
N LEU A 147 8.84 -26.20 8.21
CA LEU A 147 7.42 -26.55 8.24
C LEU A 147 6.94 -27.03 9.62
N GLY A 148 7.86 -27.31 10.55
CA GLY A 148 7.55 -27.67 11.93
C GLY A 148 6.63 -28.89 12.06
N ASP A 149 5.61 -28.77 12.90
CA ASP A 149 4.72 -29.86 13.31
C ASP A 149 4.04 -30.58 12.14
N ALA A 150 3.84 -29.91 10.99
CA ALA A 150 3.25 -30.52 9.81
C ALA A 150 4.12 -31.64 9.21
N VAL A 151 5.45 -31.52 9.27
CA VAL A 151 6.40 -32.51 8.74
C VAL A 151 6.90 -33.49 9.80
N LYS A 152 6.83 -33.09 11.07
CA LYS A 152 7.40 -33.85 12.19
C LYS A 152 7.02 -35.34 12.20
N PRO A 153 5.74 -35.75 11.99
CA PRO A 153 5.39 -37.18 11.97
C PRO A 153 6.10 -37.96 10.85
N ALA A 154 6.25 -37.35 9.67
CA ALA A 154 6.97 -37.97 8.55
C ALA A 154 8.48 -38.03 8.82
N ALA A 155 9.07 -36.97 9.39
CA ALA A 155 10.47 -36.97 9.80
C ALA A 155 10.75 -38.08 10.85
N ASP A 156 9.92 -38.18 11.89
CA ASP A 156 10.05 -39.22 12.91
C ASP A 156 9.92 -40.63 12.29
N GLY A 157 8.98 -40.81 11.36
CA GLY A 157 8.81 -42.06 10.61
C GLY A 157 10.04 -42.42 9.76
N ALA A 158 10.65 -41.45 9.09
CA ALA A 158 11.88 -41.66 8.33
C ALA A 158 13.04 -42.10 9.23
N ALA A 159 13.20 -41.48 10.41
CA ALA A 159 14.22 -41.86 11.38
C ALA A 159 14.03 -43.31 11.90
N GLN A 160 12.77 -43.72 12.13
CA GLN A 160 12.46 -45.10 12.53
C GLN A 160 12.84 -46.10 11.43
N ILE A 161 12.54 -45.80 10.17
CA ILE A 161 12.91 -46.66 9.03
C ILE A 161 14.43 -46.72 8.86
N GLN A 162 15.16 -45.60 8.97
CA GLN A 162 16.64 -45.59 8.93
C GLN A 162 17.23 -46.49 10.02
N SER A 163 16.70 -46.39 11.24
CA SER A 163 17.12 -47.25 12.36
C SER A 163 16.82 -48.73 12.10
N ALA A 164 15.62 -49.05 11.62
CA ALA A 164 15.21 -50.42 11.31
C ALA A 164 16.02 -51.03 10.15
N ALA A 165 16.30 -50.24 9.11
CA ALA A 165 17.12 -50.65 7.97
C ALA A 165 18.58 -50.90 8.40
N GLY A 166 19.14 -50.03 9.24
CA GLY A 166 20.47 -50.22 9.83
C GLY A 166 20.56 -51.47 10.70
N ALA A 167 19.54 -51.73 11.53
CA ALA A 167 19.47 -52.93 12.36
C ALA A 167 19.34 -54.21 11.52
N ALA A 168 18.51 -54.20 10.47
CA ALA A 168 18.34 -55.31 9.55
C ALA A 168 19.63 -55.61 8.76
N SER A 169 20.33 -54.56 8.30
CA SER A 169 21.64 -54.69 7.67
C SER A 169 22.65 -55.33 8.61
N LEU A 170 22.81 -54.80 9.83
CA LEU A 170 23.77 -55.32 10.81
C LEU A 170 23.50 -56.78 11.20
N LEU A 171 22.23 -57.14 11.44
CA LEU A 171 21.84 -58.51 11.79
C LEU A 171 22.14 -59.50 10.65
N THR A 172 21.80 -59.11 9.41
CA THR A 172 21.99 -59.94 8.22
C THR A 172 23.47 -60.05 7.87
N SER A 173 24.22 -58.96 7.96
CA SER A 173 25.67 -58.96 7.78
C SER A 173 26.36 -59.82 8.85
N SER A 174 25.94 -59.77 10.12
CA SER A 174 26.51 -60.59 11.20
C SER A 174 26.26 -62.09 10.99
N SER A 175 25.02 -62.47 10.65
CA SER A 175 24.67 -63.88 10.37
C SER A 175 25.40 -64.42 9.13
N THR A 176 25.49 -63.60 8.07
CA THR A 176 26.21 -63.94 6.83
C THR A 176 27.71 -64.06 7.09
N ALA A 177 28.32 -63.11 7.82
CA ALA A 177 29.74 -63.16 8.18
C ALA A 177 30.07 -64.43 8.96
N THR A 178 29.25 -64.78 9.96
CA THR A 178 29.43 -66.00 10.76
C THR A 178 29.40 -67.26 9.88
N THR A 179 28.46 -67.33 8.94
CA THR A 179 28.31 -68.45 7.99
C THR A 179 29.55 -68.58 7.09
N TYR A 180 29.99 -67.48 6.48
CA TYR A 180 31.14 -67.47 5.58
C TYR A 180 32.48 -67.71 6.30
N THR A 181 32.68 -67.17 7.51
CA THR A 181 33.88 -67.44 8.33
C THR A 181 33.96 -68.93 8.72
N THR A 182 32.83 -69.55 9.05
CA THR A 182 32.75 -70.99 9.35
C THR A 182 33.09 -71.84 8.11
N ALA A 183 32.61 -71.46 6.92
CA ALA A 183 32.92 -72.12 5.67
C ALA A 183 34.42 -72.01 5.28
N ILE A 184 35.02 -70.81 5.44
CA ILE A 184 36.45 -70.59 5.16
C ILE A 184 37.35 -71.38 6.09
N SER A 185 37.07 -71.41 7.39
CA SER A 185 37.86 -72.20 8.35
C SER A 185 37.84 -73.70 8.01
N THR A 186 36.68 -74.21 7.59
CA THR A 186 36.51 -75.59 7.12
C THR A 186 37.29 -75.85 5.83
N GLY A 187 37.20 -74.95 4.84
CA GLY A 187 37.91 -75.07 3.57
C GLY A 187 39.43 -74.94 3.70
N THR A 188 39.90 -74.05 4.57
CA THR A 188 41.34 -73.86 4.86
C THR A 188 41.93 -75.10 5.54
N ALA A 189 41.20 -75.71 6.48
CA ALA A 189 41.60 -76.97 7.11
C ALA A 189 41.66 -78.13 6.10
N ALA A 190 40.68 -78.22 5.19
CA ALA A 190 40.69 -79.21 4.12
C ALA A 190 41.86 -79.03 3.13
N ALA A 191 42.16 -77.79 2.74
CA ALA A 191 43.29 -77.46 1.87
C ALA A 191 44.65 -77.74 2.53
N ALA A 192 44.79 -77.43 3.83
CA ALA A 192 46.01 -77.71 4.61
C ALA A 192 46.25 -79.22 4.75
N ASN A 193 45.21 -80.01 5.04
CA ASN A 193 45.30 -81.47 5.09
C ASN A 193 45.74 -82.07 3.75
N TYR A 194 45.33 -81.47 2.64
CA TYR A 194 45.72 -81.92 1.30
C TYR A 194 47.14 -81.50 0.90
N GLN A 195 47.59 -80.28 1.23
CA GLN A 195 49.00 -79.91 1.06
C GLN A 195 49.94 -80.83 1.86
N ALA A 196 49.54 -81.21 3.07
CA ALA A 196 50.24 -82.20 3.87
C ALA A 196 50.26 -83.60 3.20
N ALA A 197 49.17 -84.01 2.53
CA ALA A 197 49.10 -85.26 1.77
C ALA A 197 50.00 -85.25 0.52
N ILE A 198 50.05 -84.15 -0.24
CA ILE A 198 50.99 -83.98 -1.38
C ILE A 198 52.44 -84.05 -0.90
N ALA A 199 52.77 -83.33 0.19
CA ALA A 199 54.13 -83.30 0.72
C ALA A 199 54.59 -84.66 1.26
N SER A 200 53.68 -85.48 1.77
CA SER A 200 53.94 -86.83 2.32
C SER A 200 53.85 -87.97 1.30
N LYS A 201 53.39 -87.71 0.06
CA LYS A 201 53.14 -88.72 -0.99
C LYS A 201 52.11 -89.79 -0.61
N ASP A 202 51.20 -89.48 0.30
CA ASP A 202 50.20 -90.45 0.77
C ASP A 202 49.02 -90.55 -0.21
N ILE A 203 48.81 -91.75 -0.77
CA ILE A 203 48.03 -92.00 -2.00
C ILE A 203 46.52 -92.16 -1.76
N THR A 204 46.07 -92.24 -0.50
CA THR A 204 44.71 -92.70 -0.18
C THR A 204 43.62 -91.60 -0.33
N VAL A 205 43.99 -90.32 -0.28
CA VAL A 205 43.05 -89.17 -0.33
C VAL A 205 42.98 -88.52 -1.73
N ALA A 206 43.90 -88.85 -2.65
CA ALA A 206 44.17 -88.06 -3.85
C ALA A 206 43.92 -88.77 -5.20
N GLY A 207 43.11 -89.84 -5.23
CA GLY A 207 42.98 -90.74 -6.39
C GLY A 207 42.77 -90.07 -7.76
N ALA A 208 41.85 -89.12 -7.89
CA ALA A 208 41.58 -88.43 -9.17
C ALA A 208 42.57 -87.28 -9.46
N ALA A 209 43.03 -86.58 -8.42
CA ALA A 209 43.96 -85.45 -8.56
C ALA A 209 45.39 -85.92 -8.92
N LEU A 210 45.86 -87.02 -8.32
CA LEU A 210 47.16 -87.62 -8.65
C LEU A 210 47.17 -88.18 -10.08
N GLN A 211 46.04 -88.73 -10.56
CA GLN A 211 45.91 -89.16 -11.95
C GLN A 211 46.02 -87.99 -12.93
N ALA A 212 45.41 -86.85 -12.62
CA ALA A 212 45.53 -85.64 -13.42
C ALA A 212 46.95 -85.05 -13.39
N ILE A 213 47.60 -84.97 -12.21
CA ILE A 213 49.00 -84.54 -12.07
C ILE A 213 49.93 -85.47 -12.86
N ALA A 214 49.75 -86.79 -12.71
CA ALA A 214 50.53 -87.80 -13.42
C ALA A 214 50.21 -87.83 -14.92
N ALA A 215 49.12 -87.23 -15.39
CA ALA A 215 48.78 -87.08 -16.80
C ALA A 215 49.37 -85.78 -17.40
N ASP A 216 49.55 -84.74 -16.60
CA ASP A 216 50.00 -83.40 -17.04
C ASP A 216 51.41 -83.43 -17.64
N SER A 217 51.50 -82.91 -18.88
CA SER A 217 52.73 -82.89 -19.66
C SER A 217 53.79 -81.98 -19.05
N ASP A 218 53.39 -80.86 -18.44
CA ASP A 218 54.32 -79.87 -17.90
C ASP A 218 54.89 -80.32 -16.56
N TYR A 219 54.09 -81.02 -15.73
CA TYR A 219 54.55 -81.69 -14.52
C TYR A 219 55.58 -82.76 -14.87
N LYS A 220 55.28 -83.61 -15.86
CA LYS A 220 56.22 -84.62 -16.37
C LYS A 220 57.51 -84.00 -16.88
N ALA A 221 57.42 -82.91 -17.65
CA ALA A 221 58.57 -82.19 -18.17
C ALA A 221 59.43 -81.60 -17.04
N ALA A 222 58.81 -81.02 -16.02
CA ALA A 222 59.51 -80.44 -14.86
C ALA A 222 60.18 -81.51 -13.98
N VAL A 223 59.51 -82.65 -13.75
CA VAL A 223 60.09 -83.81 -13.04
C VAL A 223 61.27 -84.39 -13.82
N ALA A 224 61.12 -84.53 -15.14
CA ALA A 224 62.19 -85.04 -16.02
C ALA A 224 63.40 -84.10 -16.09
N ALA A 225 63.17 -82.78 -15.99
CA ALA A 225 64.23 -81.78 -15.91
C ALA A 225 64.89 -81.70 -14.51
N GLY A 226 64.46 -82.51 -13.54
CA GLY A 226 64.96 -82.48 -12.16
C GLY A 226 64.60 -81.19 -11.40
N ASN A 227 63.73 -80.35 -11.97
CA ASN A 227 63.33 -79.08 -11.37
C ASN A 227 62.18 -79.34 -10.38
N ALA A 228 62.54 -79.78 -9.19
CA ALA A 228 61.61 -80.14 -8.12
C ALA A 228 60.62 -79.01 -7.80
N THR A 229 61.08 -77.75 -7.84
CA THR A 229 60.24 -76.58 -7.61
C THR A 229 59.21 -76.41 -8.73
N ALA A 230 59.60 -76.50 -9.99
CA ALA A 230 58.65 -76.39 -11.11
C ALA A 230 57.66 -77.57 -11.15
N ALA A 231 58.09 -78.78 -10.78
CA ALA A 231 57.22 -79.94 -10.67
C ALA A 231 56.22 -79.78 -9.53
N GLN A 232 56.64 -79.31 -8.35
CA GLN A 232 55.73 -79.05 -7.23
C GLN A 232 54.73 -77.95 -7.56
N THR A 233 55.18 -76.84 -8.17
CA THR A 233 54.29 -75.77 -8.61
C THR A 233 53.27 -76.28 -9.62
N ARG A 234 53.68 -77.09 -10.61
CA ARG A 234 52.77 -77.61 -11.62
C ARG A 234 51.80 -78.66 -11.07
N ALA A 235 52.26 -79.52 -10.16
CA ALA A 235 51.38 -80.46 -9.45
C ALA A 235 50.29 -79.73 -8.64
N ALA A 236 50.65 -78.65 -7.95
CA ALA A 236 49.70 -77.84 -7.19
C ALA A 236 48.64 -77.21 -8.11
N VAL A 237 49.04 -76.70 -9.28
CA VAL A 237 48.13 -76.12 -10.28
C VAL A 237 47.14 -77.16 -10.83
N VAL A 238 47.62 -78.36 -11.18
CA VAL A 238 46.78 -79.41 -11.77
C VAL A 238 45.85 -80.04 -10.72
N ALA A 239 46.30 -80.13 -9.46
CA ALA A 239 45.49 -80.66 -8.37
C ALA A 239 44.38 -79.69 -7.91
N ALA A 240 44.60 -78.37 -8.05
CA ALA A 240 43.73 -77.35 -7.47
C ALA A 240 42.22 -77.51 -7.81
N PRO A 241 41.79 -77.75 -9.07
CA PRO A 241 40.37 -77.90 -9.40
C PRO A 241 39.70 -79.10 -8.72
N TYR A 242 40.44 -80.20 -8.56
CA TYR A 242 39.93 -81.42 -7.93
C TYR A 242 39.78 -81.24 -6.41
N VAL A 243 40.73 -80.54 -5.78
CA VAL A 243 40.68 -80.19 -4.36
C VAL A 243 39.53 -79.23 -4.08
N MET A 244 39.34 -78.23 -4.94
CA MET A 244 38.25 -77.27 -4.84
C MET A 244 36.89 -77.98 -4.91
N ASN A 245 36.70 -78.89 -5.87
CA ASN A 245 35.44 -79.65 -6.01
C ASN A 245 35.18 -80.57 -4.81
N ALA A 246 36.21 -81.21 -4.25
CA ALA A 246 36.07 -82.03 -3.04
C ALA A 246 35.73 -81.19 -1.79
N ALA A 247 36.35 -80.02 -1.65
CA ALA A 247 36.05 -79.08 -0.57
C ALA A 247 34.64 -78.50 -0.68
N ILE A 248 34.18 -78.20 -1.90
CA ILE A 248 32.80 -77.78 -2.18
C ILE A 248 31.81 -78.89 -1.81
N ALA A 249 32.05 -80.14 -2.23
CA ALA A 249 31.19 -81.27 -1.91
C ALA A 249 31.12 -81.55 -0.40
N ALA A 250 32.23 -81.41 0.31
CA ALA A 250 32.28 -81.54 1.77
C ALA A 250 31.54 -80.40 2.50
N ALA A 251 31.52 -79.20 1.91
CA ALA A 251 30.78 -78.07 2.44
C ALA A 251 29.29 -78.15 2.14
N ASP A 252 28.89 -78.58 0.94
CA ASP A 252 27.49 -78.85 0.60
C ASP A 252 26.86 -79.88 1.55
N ALA A 253 27.64 -80.87 1.99
CA ALA A 253 27.20 -81.87 2.98
C ALA A 253 26.95 -81.29 4.38
N LYS A 254 27.55 -80.13 4.71
CA LYS A 254 27.30 -79.38 5.96
C LYS A 254 26.18 -78.35 5.82
N GLY A 255 25.85 -77.97 4.58
CA GLY A 255 24.75 -77.07 4.24
C GLY A 255 24.96 -76.43 2.87
N GLU A 256 23.86 -76.20 2.16
CA GLU A 256 23.87 -75.63 0.80
C GLU A 256 24.49 -74.21 0.77
N LYS A 257 24.35 -73.46 1.87
CA LYS A 257 24.88 -72.09 2.01
C LYS A 257 26.40 -72.06 2.14
N GLU A 258 26.96 -73.00 2.89
CA GLU A 258 28.40 -73.16 3.11
C GLU A 258 29.10 -73.58 1.80
N GLY A 259 28.48 -74.49 1.04
CA GLY A 259 28.99 -74.88 -0.28
C GLY A 259 28.92 -73.75 -1.31
N ALA A 260 27.84 -72.96 -1.32
CA ALA A 260 27.72 -71.79 -2.20
C ALA A 260 28.75 -70.70 -1.87
N ALA A 261 28.99 -70.46 -0.58
CA ALA A 261 30.01 -69.52 -0.10
C ALA A 261 31.43 -69.91 -0.57
N LEU A 262 31.80 -71.19 -0.45
CA LEU A 262 33.09 -71.69 -0.90
C LEU A 262 33.24 -71.66 -2.41
N ARG A 263 32.18 -71.96 -3.17
CA ARG A 263 32.15 -71.79 -4.64
C ARG A 263 32.49 -70.35 -5.05
N ALA A 264 31.89 -69.36 -4.38
CA ALA A 264 32.14 -67.95 -4.67
C ALA A 264 33.58 -67.51 -4.33
N VAL A 265 34.13 -67.98 -3.21
CA VAL A 265 35.54 -67.73 -2.83
C VAL A 265 36.50 -68.34 -3.84
N PHE A 266 36.26 -69.57 -4.28
CA PHE A 266 37.12 -70.27 -5.25
C PHE A 266 36.97 -69.74 -6.68
N ALA A 267 35.89 -69.03 -6.99
CA ALA A 267 35.70 -68.36 -8.26
C ALA A 267 36.44 -67.00 -8.34
N ASP A 268 36.92 -66.45 -7.23
CA ASP A 268 37.65 -65.18 -7.22
C ASP A 268 39.05 -65.34 -7.85
N THR A 269 39.35 -64.47 -8.80
CA THR A 269 40.60 -64.53 -9.58
C THR A 269 41.84 -64.27 -8.73
N ASN A 270 41.75 -63.48 -7.66
CA ASN A 270 42.87 -63.26 -6.74
C ASN A 270 43.07 -64.48 -5.84
N TYR A 271 41.98 -65.15 -5.44
CA TYR A 271 42.06 -66.42 -4.73
C TYR A 271 42.72 -67.49 -5.61
N GLN A 272 42.29 -67.62 -6.86
CA GLN A 272 42.87 -68.55 -7.84
C GLN A 272 44.35 -68.25 -8.10
N ALA A 273 44.72 -66.98 -8.28
CA ALA A 273 46.11 -66.56 -8.49
C ALA A 273 47.00 -66.83 -7.27
N ALA A 274 46.50 -66.57 -6.05
CA ALA A 274 47.22 -66.87 -4.81
C ALA A 274 47.37 -68.38 -4.58
N ALA A 275 46.36 -69.18 -4.94
CA ALA A 275 46.39 -70.63 -4.87
C ALA A 275 47.42 -71.23 -5.85
N VAL A 276 47.49 -70.71 -7.09
CA VAL A 276 48.50 -71.09 -8.09
C VAL A 276 49.93 -70.74 -7.61
N ALA A 277 50.10 -69.61 -6.90
CA ALA A 277 51.38 -69.19 -6.36
C ALA A 277 51.78 -69.89 -5.04
N GLY A 278 50.92 -70.73 -4.47
CA GLY A 278 51.16 -71.37 -3.16
C GLY A 278 51.19 -70.41 -1.97
N ASN A 279 50.63 -69.20 -2.13
CA ASN A 279 50.65 -68.15 -1.11
C ASN A 279 49.39 -68.24 -0.22
N SER A 280 49.50 -68.97 0.89
CA SER A 280 48.40 -69.17 1.85
C SER A 280 47.86 -67.88 2.46
N ALA A 281 48.73 -66.90 2.73
CA ALA A 281 48.33 -65.58 3.22
C ALA A 281 47.54 -64.81 2.14
N GLY A 282 47.97 -64.87 0.88
CA GLY A 282 47.26 -64.27 -0.25
C GLY A 282 45.87 -64.86 -0.48
N MET A 283 45.73 -66.19 -0.32
CA MET A 283 44.44 -66.88 -0.40
C MET A 283 43.48 -66.46 0.73
N GLN A 284 43.97 -66.32 1.96
CA GLN A 284 43.17 -65.85 3.08
C GLN A 284 42.67 -64.41 2.87
N THR A 285 43.54 -63.51 2.39
CA THR A 285 43.17 -62.13 2.08
C THR A 285 42.14 -62.04 0.96
N ALA A 286 42.30 -62.83 -0.11
CA ALA A 286 41.33 -62.87 -1.21
C ALA A 286 39.97 -63.44 -0.75
N ALA A 287 39.97 -64.51 0.05
CA ALA A 287 38.75 -65.06 0.62
C ALA A 287 38.03 -64.05 1.53
N GLN A 288 38.77 -63.35 2.40
CA GLN A 288 38.23 -62.28 3.24
C GLN A 288 37.60 -61.15 2.40
N SER A 289 38.22 -60.78 1.28
CA SER A 289 37.68 -59.77 0.36
C SER A 289 36.33 -60.18 -0.26
N VAL A 290 36.17 -61.45 -0.65
CA VAL A 290 34.90 -62.00 -1.14
C VAL A 290 33.83 -62.00 -0.04
N VAL A 291 34.20 -62.34 1.19
CA VAL A 291 33.28 -62.31 2.35
C VAL A 291 32.81 -60.89 2.64
N VAL A 292 33.72 -59.92 2.70
CA VAL A 292 33.36 -58.53 2.95
C VAL A 292 32.37 -58.02 1.89
N LYS A 293 32.58 -58.37 0.62
CA LYS A 293 31.64 -58.02 -0.47
C LYS A 293 30.28 -58.71 -0.33
N ALA A 294 30.25 -60.01 -0.04
CA ALA A 294 29.00 -60.77 0.11
C ALA A 294 28.20 -60.35 1.35
N VAL A 295 28.88 -60.08 2.47
CA VAL A 295 28.32 -59.60 3.73
C VAL A 295 27.74 -58.19 3.58
N GLY A 296 28.43 -57.31 2.85
CA GLY A 296 27.91 -55.99 2.48
C GLY A 296 26.66 -56.10 1.62
N ALA A 297 26.70 -56.86 0.53
CA ALA A 297 25.57 -57.04 -0.36
C ALA A 297 24.33 -57.64 0.33
N ALA A 298 24.52 -58.58 1.26
CA ALA A 298 23.43 -59.17 2.05
C ALA A 298 22.83 -58.16 3.06
N GLY A 299 23.68 -57.33 3.68
CA GLY A 299 23.24 -56.24 4.55
C GLY A 299 22.42 -55.19 3.79
N ASP A 300 22.91 -54.76 2.62
CA ASP A 300 22.24 -53.80 1.75
C ASP A 300 20.88 -54.33 1.26
N ALA A 301 20.80 -55.60 0.89
CA ALA A 301 19.55 -56.23 0.47
C ALA A 301 18.50 -56.26 1.60
N ALA A 302 18.92 -56.53 2.84
CA ALA A 302 18.04 -56.51 4.00
C ALA A 302 17.56 -55.09 4.33
N ALA A 303 18.44 -54.08 4.30
CA ALA A 303 18.08 -52.67 4.45
C ALA A 303 17.06 -52.24 3.38
N ASN A 304 17.33 -52.55 2.10
CA ASN A 304 16.44 -52.24 0.99
C ASN A 304 15.05 -52.88 1.15
N SER A 305 14.97 -54.11 1.69
CA SER A 305 13.70 -54.79 1.95
C SER A 305 12.85 -54.05 2.98
N VAL A 306 13.46 -53.61 4.09
CA VAL A 306 12.79 -52.79 5.11
C VAL A 306 12.27 -51.49 4.50
N ILE A 307 13.14 -50.75 3.80
CA ILE A 307 12.78 -49.47 3.17
C ILE A 307 11.61 -49.66 2.19
N LYS A 308 11.66 -50.65 1.30
CA LYS A 308 10.55 -50.93 0.35
C LYS A 308 9.23 -51.19 1.07
N SER A 309 9.26 -51.96 2.16
CA SER A 309 8.03 -52.36 2.86
C SER A 309 7.36 -51.24 3.65
N GLN A 310 8.10 -50.18 4.01
CA GLN A 310 7.62 -49.13 4.92
C GLN A 310 7.59 -47.73 4.30
N SER A 311 8.17 -47.53 3.11
CA SER A 311 8.28 -46.21 2.47
C SER A 311 6.99 -45.71 1.81
N SER A 312 6.08 -46.58 1.35
CA SER A 312 4.87 -46.12 0.63
C SER A 312 3.94 -45.23 1.48
N PRO A 313 3.59 -45.59 2.73
CA PRO A 313 2.79 -44.71 3.59
C PRO A 313 3.50 -43.39 3.93
N LEU A 314 4.84 -43.44 4.06
CA LEU A 314 5.66 -42.27 4.35
C LEU A 314 5.66 -41.28 3.16
N ILE A 315 5.87 -41.79 1.94
CA ILE A 315 5.80 -41.02 0.69
C ILE A 315 4.42 -40.38 0.54
N ALA A 316 3.34 -41.13 0.82
CA ALA A 316 1.99 -40.60 0.77
C ALA A 316 1.79 -39.44 1.76
N GLY A 317 2.24 -39.58 3.01
CA GLY A 317 2.21 -38.51 4.01
C GLY A 317 3.02 -37.28 3.60
N GLY A 318 4.22 -37.49 3.05
CA GLY A 318 5.04 -36.41 2.46
C GLY A 318 4.30 -35.66 1.35
N ASN A 319 3.66 -36.39 0.43
CA ASN A 319 2.89 -35.79 -0.65
C ASN A 319 1.65 -35.03 -0.15
N THR A 320 1.01 -35.47 0.93
CA THR A 320 -0.07 -34.71 1.57
C THR A 320 0.43 -33.37 2.11
N ILE A 321 1.61 -33.35 2.75
CA ILE A 321 2.21 -32.11 3.25
C ILE A 321 2.54 -31.17 2.10
N VAL A 322 3.18 -31.68 1.04
CA VAL A 322 3.49 -30.89 -0.17
C VAL A 322 2.22 -30.32 -0.78
N THR A 323 1.18 -31.15 -0.91
CA THR A 323 -0.13 -30.73 -1.43
C THR A 323 -0.71 -29.59 -0.60
N GLY A 324 -0.71 -29.68 0.74
CA GLY A 324 -1.19 -28.61 1.61
C GLY A 324 -0.40 -27.31 1.46
N VAL A 325 0.93 -27.39 1.34
CA VAL A 325 1.78 -26.22 1.06
C VAL A 325 1.41 -25.60 -0.30
N THR A 326 1.28 -26.42 -1.35
CA THR A 326 0.93 -25.94 -2.68
C THR A 326 -0.45 -25.30 -2.74
N GLN A 327 -1.46 -25.92 -2.12
CA GLN A 327 -2.83 -25.39 -2.06
C GLN A 327 -2.88 -24.04 -1.35
N ASN A 328 -2.16 -23.90 -0.22
CA ASN A 328 -2.11 -22.63 0.51
C ASN A 328 -1.42 -21.52 -0.29
N ILE A 329 -0.28 -21.81 -0.93
CA ILE A 329 0.47 -20.80 -1.70
C ILE A 329 -0.29 -20.37 -2.96
N THR A 330 -0.83 -21.33 -3.70
CA THR A 330 -1.52 -21.05 -4.97
C THR A 330 -2.98 -20.64 -4.80
N ARG A 331 -3.51 -20.72 -3.57
CA ARG A 331 -4.95 -20.58 -3.24
C ARG A 331 -5.86 -21.46 -4.10
N ASN A 332 -5.34 -22.55 -4.65
CA ASN A 332 -6.08 -23.50 -5.47
C ASN A 332 -6.36 -24.77 -4.65
N PRO A 333 -7.61 -25.00 -4.18
CA PRO A 333 -7.94 -26.18 -3.38
C PRO A 333 -7.80 -27.51 -4.14
N ASN A 334 -7.71 -27.47 -5.47
CA ASN A 334 -7.53 -28.64 -6.33
C ASN A 334 -6.06 -28.92 -6.69
N ALA A 335 -5.12 -28.09 -6.21
CA ALA A 335 -3.70 -28.32 -6.45
C ALA A 335 -3.25 -29.64 -5.80
N THR A 336 -2.29 -30.30 -6.43
CA THR A 336 -1.68 -31.56 -5.97
C THR A 336 -0.19 -31.35 -5.69
N ALA A 337 0.48 -32.34 -5.08
CA ALA A 337 1.93 -32.31 -4.89
C ALA A 337 2.72 -32.07 -6.19
N GLY A 338 2.18 -32.49 -7.34
CA GLY A 338 2.80 -32.27 -8.65
C GLY A 338 2.82 -30.79 -9.10
N ASN A 339 2.01 -29.92 -8.48
CA ASN A 339 1.96 -28.49 -8.77
C ASN A 339 2.97 -27.68 -7.92
N ILE A 340 3.83 -28.33 -7.13
CA ILE A 340 4.77 -27.63 -6.24
C ILE A 340 5.76 -26.74 -7.01
N SER A 341 6.07 -27.05 -8.27
CA SER A 341 6.90 -26.20 -9.14
C SER A 341 6.28 -24.81 -9.35
N ASP A 342 4.96 -24.73 -9.47
CA ASP A 342 4.23 -23.48 -9.69
C ASP A 342 4.26 -22.62 -8.43
N ALA A 343 4.10 -23.25 -7.25
CA ALA A 343 4.23 -22.59 -5.96
C ALA A 343 5.66 -22.08 -5.70
N VAL A 344 6.69 -22.84 -6.08
CA VAL A 344 8.10 -22.40 -6.00
C VAL A 344 8.34 -21.21 -6.93
N ALA A 345 7.86 -21.27 -8.18
CA ALA A 345 8.01 -20.16 -9.13
C ALA A 345 7.32 -18.89 -8.61
N TYR A 346 6.09 -19.00 -8.13
CA TYR A 346 5.33 -17.89 -7.54
C TYR A 346 6.06 -17.27 -6.33
N THR A 347 6.47 -18.10 -5.36
CA THR A 347 7.16 -17.60 -4.16
C THR A 347 8.56 -17.06 -4.44
N THR A 348 9.25 -17.56 -5.48
CA THR A 348 10.51 -17.00 -5.95
C THR A 348 10.31 -15.60 -6.51
N ALA A 349 9.31 -15.40 -7.36
CA ALA A 349 8.96 -14.10 -7.91
C ALA A 349 8.52 -13.11 -6.81
N LEU A 350 7.65 -13.56 -5.90
CA LEU A 350 7.20 -12.76 -4.75
C LEU A 350 8.38 -12.35 -3.86
N ASN A 351 9.26 -13.29 -3.50
CA ASN A 351 10.43 -12.97 -2.68
C ASN A 351 11.37 -12.01 -3.41
N ALA A 352 11.65 -12.21 -4.71
CA ALA A 352 12.46 -11.27 -5.47
C ALA A 352 11.85 -9.86 -5.52
N GLN A 353 10.55 -9.75 -5.78
CA GLN A 353 9.81 -8.49 -5.80
C GLN A 353 9.86 -7.79 -4.44
N VAL A 354 9.51 -8.50 -3.36
CA VAL A 354 9.46 -7.93 -2.00
C VAL A 354 10.86 -7.56 -1.49
N GLN A 355 11.90 -8.33 -1.83
CA GLN A 355 13.28 -7.98 -1.48
C GLN A 355 13.79 -6.78 -2.28
N SER A 356 13.26 -6.55 -3.49
CA SER A 356 13.56 -5.36 -4.29
C SER A 356 12.88 -4.09 -3.77
N PHE A 357 11.91 -4.22 -2.86
CA PHE A 357 11.34 -3.06 -2.17
C PHE A 357 12.43 -2.43 -1.30
N SER A 358 12.97 -1.31 -1.77
CA SER A 358 13.52 -0.28 -0.90
C SER A 358 12.43 0.08 0.12
N PRO A 359 12.77 0.39 1.39
CA PRO A 359 11.78 0.95 2.30
C PRO A 359 11.09 2.11 1.56
N TYR A 360 9.76 2.07 1.48
CA TYR A 360 9.02 3.25 1.08
C TYR A 360 9.14 4.20 2.26
N TYR A 361 10.27 4.90 2.30
CA TYR A 361 10.45 6.04 3.15
C TYR A 361 9.40 7.03 2.67
N LEU A 362 8.36 7.20 3.48
CA LEU A 362 7.79 8.53 3.56
C LEU A 362 8.97 9.41 4.01
N ALA A 363 9.00 10.69 3.66
CA ALA A 363 10.03 11.52 4.27
C ALA A 363 9.84 11.44 5.81
N ASP A 364 10.91 11.52 6.61
CA ASP A 364 10.75 11.66 8.08
C ASP A 364 9.80 12.84 8.39
N SER A 365 9.79 13.84 7.51
CA SER A 365 8.88 14.98 7.51
C SER A 365 7.51 14.74 6.85
N PHE A 366 7.05 13.52 6.57
CA PHE A 366 5.82 13.30 5.79
C PHE A 366 4.59 13.92 6.44
N LEU A 367 4.35 13.64 7.72
CA LEU A 367 3.22 14.22 8.45
C LEU A 367 3.37 15.73 8.61
N ARG A 368 4.61 16.22 8.70
CA ARG A 368 4.94 17.65 8.69
C ARG A 368 4.75 18.34 7.34
N THR A 369 4.88 17.59 6.24
CA THR A 369 4.73 18.11 4.89
C THR A 369 3.25 18.24 4.59
N HIS A 370 2.87 19.43 4.15
CA HIS A 370 1.51 19.73 3.75
C HIS A 370 1.48 20.43 2.41
N SER A 371 0.33 20.37 1.75
CA SER A 371 0.09 21.13 0.54
C SER A 371 -0.67 22.40 0.88
N ASN A 372 -0.18 23.51 0.35
CA ASN A 372 -0.89 24.78 0.22
C ASN A 372 -1.01 25.14 -1.28
N GLU A 373 -1.57 26.31 -1.60
CA GLU A 373 -1.70 26.81 -2.99
C GLU A 373 -0.39 26.77 -3.80
N SER A 374 0.76 26.99 -3.16
CA SER A 374 2.05 27.03 -3.85
C SER A 374 2.69 25.65 -4.09
N GLY A 375 2.10 24.60 -3.51
CA GLY A 375 2.59 23.22 -3.56
C GLY A 375 2.90 22.65 -2.18
N SER A 376 3.79 21.65 -2.14
CA SER A 376 4.17 20.98 -0.89
C SER A 376 5.26 21.74 -0.14
N VAL A 377 5.01 22.05 1.14
CA VAL A 377 5.87 22.86 2.01
C VAL A 377 6.00 22.26 3.42
N ASN A 378 6.99 22.71 4.20
CA ASN A 378 7.18 22.36 5.61
C ASN A 378 8.07 23.40 6.34
N ASP A 379 8.01 23.36 7.68
CA ASP A 379 8.83 24.13 8.64
C ASP A 379 8.79 25.66 8.44
N GLY A 380 9.51 26.19 7.45
CA GLY A 380 9.55 27.61 7.18
C GLY A 380 9.96 27.86 5.74
N TYR A 381 9.22 28.74 5.07
CA TYR A 381 9.39 29.00 3.64
C TYR A 381 9.03 30.44 3.33
N ILE A 382 9.48 30.91 2.17
CA ILE A 382 8.99 32.16 1.59
C ILE A 382 8.24 31.79 0.32
N ARG A 383 6.92 31.97 0.31
CA ARG A 383 6.11 31.84 -0.90
C ARG A 383 6.14 33.18 -1.64
N THR A 384 6.24 33.12 -2.97
CA THR A 384 5.95 34.28 -3.81
C THR A 384 4.89 33.94 -4.81
N GLU A 385 3.92 34.84 -4.93
CA GLU A 385 2.87 34.76 -5.92
C GLU A 385 2.99 36.00 -6.81
N THR A 386 3.20 35.80 -8.10
CA THR A 386 3.21 36.88 -9.09
C THR A 386 2.12 36.59 -10.12
N LYS A 387 1.18 37.52 -10.26
CA LYS A 387 0.11 37.45 -11.25
C LYS A 387 0.27 38.55 -12.29
N LEU A 388 0.12 38.20 -13.56
CA LEU A 388 0.04 39.14 -14.68
C LEU A 388 -1.34 39.02 -15.30
N TYR A 389 -2.08 40.12 -15.34
CA TYR A 389 -3.44 40.16 -15.85
C TYR A 389 -3.49 40.78 -17.23
N PHE A 390 -4.30 40.16 -18.10
CA PHE A 390 -4.56 40.59 -19.45
C PHE A 390 -6.07 40.67 -19.64
N ASN A 391 -6.59 41.87 -19.92
CA ASN A 391 -8.00 42.04 -20.21
C ASN A 391 -8.19 42.68 -21.56
N ALA A 392 -9.23 42.27 -22.28
CA ALA A 392 -9.70 42.96 -23.47
C ALA A 392 -11.24 42.96 -23.54
N MET A 393 -11.81 44.13 -23.83
CA MET A 393 -13.26 44.28 -23.97
C MET A 393 -13.58 45.48 -24.88
N PRO A 394 -14.53 45.35 -25.84
CA PRO A 394 -15.05 46.47 -26.60
C PRO A 394 -15.92 47.38 -25.72
N LYS A 395 -16.09 48.65 -26.11
CA LYS A 395 -16.97 49.60 -25.40
C LYS A 395 -18.42 49.12 -25.24
N ASP A 396 -18.94 48.38 -26.22
CA ASP A 396 -20.30 47.84 -26.19
C ASP A 396 -20.44 46.59 -25.30
N LYS A 397 -19.33 46.10 -24.74
CA LYS A 397 -19.23 44.95 -23.85
C LYS A 397 -19.78 43.65 -24.43
N LYS A 398 -19.93 43.55 -25.75
CA LYS A 398 -20.55 42.38 -26.40
C LYS A 398 -19.74 41.09 -26.28
N TRP A 399 -18.45 41.21 -26.05
CA TRP A 399 -17.58 40.12 -25.68
C TRP A 399 -16.57 40.60 -24.64
N SER A 400 -15.97 39.71 -23.87
CA SER A 400 -14.80 40.03 -23.06
C SER A 400 -13.80 38.89 -23.09
N PHE A 401 -12.55 39.25 -22.83
CA PHE A 401 -11.45 38.33 -22.66
C PHE A 401 -10.70 38.71 -21.38
N TYR A 402 -10.43 37.70 -20.56
CA TYR A 402 -9.61 37.78 -19.37
C TYR A 402 -8.62 36.62 -19.39
N ALA A 403 -7.38 36.91 -19.04
CA ALA A 403 -6.38 35.90 -18.73
C ALA A 403 -5.50 36.35 -17.57
N ALA A 404 -5.12 35.41 -16.73
CA ALA A 404 -4.12 35.61 -15.68
C ALA A 404 -3.00 34.60 -15.85
N LEU A 405 -1.77 35.08 -15.96
CA LEU A 405 -0.59 34.24 -15.78
C LEU A 405 -0.22 34.29 -14.31
N GLU A 406 0.04 33.15 -13.69
CA GLU A 406 0.50 33.06 -12.30
C GLU A 406 1.85 32.34 -12.22
N TYR A 407 2.71 32.87 -11.37
CA TYR A 407 3.83 32.16 -10.81
C TYR A 407 3.64 32.11 -9.30
N ASP A 408 3.31 30.93 -8.77
CA ASP A 408 3.09 30.73 -7.33
C ASP A 408 3.92 29.55 -6.79
N LYS A 409 5.03 29.88 -6.12
CA LYS A 409 6.01 28.91 -5.63
C LYS A 409 6.76 29.38 -4.38
N PRO A 410 7.23 28.44 -3.53
CA PRO A 410 8.27 28.70 -2.55
C PRO A 410 9.60 29.11 -3.21
N ILE A 411 10.30 30.07 -2.61
CA ILE A 411 11.61 30.55 -3.09
C ILE A 411 12.76 30.14 -2.16
N ASP A 412 13.89 29.82 -2.78
CA ASP A 412 15.22 29.68 -2.17
C ASP A 412 16.25 30.29 -3.12
N THR A 413 17.47 30.51 -2.67
CA THR A 413 18.61 31.01 -3.46
C THR A 413 18.73 30.27 -4.80
N ASN A 414 18.59 28.95 -4.79
CA ASN A 414 18.63 28.15 -6.02
C ASN A 414 17.47 28.46 -6.98
N THR A 415 16.25 28.71 -6.48
CA THR A 415 15.11 28.99 -7.37
C THR A 415 15.20 30.40 -7.93
N VAL A 416 15.63 31.37 -7.13
CA VAL A 416 15.85 32.76 -7.58
C VAL A 416 16.96 32.82 -8.63
N ASP A 417 18.06 32.05 -8.46
CA ASP A 417 19.18 32.02 -9.42
C ASP A 417 18.87 31.18 -10.68
N ASN A 418 18.04 30.12 -10.58
CA ASN A 418 17.65 29.25 -11.71
C ASN A 418 16.34 29.66 -12.39
N ARG A 419 16.14 30.97 -12.58
CA ARG A 419 15.00 31.54 -13.34
C ARG A 419 13.62 31.24 -12.74
N GLY A 420 13.52 31.10 -11.42
CA GLY A 420 12.26 30.91 -10.71
C GLY A 420 11.87 29.46 -10.49
N GLY A 421 12.78 28.49 -10.43
CA GLY A 421 12.40 27.10 -10.17
C GLY A 421 13.54 26.25 -9.66
N LYS A 422 13.20 25.15 -8.96
CA LYS A 422 14.19 24.18 -8.46
C LYS A 422 14.77 23.32 -9.59
N ASP A 423 14.03 23.23 -10.69
CA ASP A 423 14.36 22.56 -11.94
C ASP A 423 13.69 23.26 -13.14
N SER A 424 13.99 22.82 -14.37
CA SER A 424 13.41 23.41 -15.58
C SER A 424 11.89 23.27 -15.71
N SER A 425 11.28 22.37 -14.95
CA SER A 425 9.82 22.16 -14.91
C SER A 425 9.10 23.11 -13.95
N SER A 426 9.81 23.69 -12.98
CA SER A 426 9.23 24.54 -11.92
C SER A 426 9.44 26.05 -12.13
N SER A 427 10.09 26.47 -13.22
CA SER A 427 10.52 27.86 -13.49
C SER A 427 9.59 28.71 -14.36
N ASN A 428 8.30 28.37 -14.51
CA ASN A 428 7.43 29.01 -15.53
C ASN A 428 6.18 29.64 -14.93
N PHE A 429 5.72 30.74 -15.53
CA PHE A 429 4.35 31.21 -15.36
C PHE A 429 3.38 30.19 -15.98
N GLY A 430 2.41 29.73 -15.19
CA GLY A 430 1.25 28.99 -15.66
C GLY A 430 0.17 29.95 -16.16
N LEU A 431 -0.68 29.50 -17.08
CA LEU A 431 -1.93 30.20 -17.39
C LEU A 431 -2.98 29.77 -16.37
N GLU A 432 -3.10 30.56 -15.32
CA GLU A 432 -3.94 30.28 -14.15
C GLU A 432 -5.41 30.49 -14.44
N ARG A 433 -5.74 31.55 -15.18
CA ARG A 433 -7.13 31.83 -15.57
C ARG A 433 -7.22 32.21 -17.03
N LEU A 434 -8.30 31.79 -17.66
CA LEU A 434 -8.69 32.17 -19.01
C LEU A 434 -10.21 32.21 -19.10
N ASN A 435 -10.80 33.37 -19.39
CA ASN A 435 -12.24 33.48 -19.63
C ASN A 435 -12.49 34.31 -20.90
N ALA A 436 -13.13 33.68 -21.87
CA ALA A 436 -13.73 34.35 -23.00
C ALA A 436 -15.25 34.32 -22.86
N SER A 437 -15.87 35.51 -22.88
CA SER A 437 -17.33 35.63 -22.76
C SER A 437 -17.95 36.37 -23.92
N ILE A 438 -19.21 36.03 -24.25
CA ILE A 438 -20.01 36.66 -25.30
C ILE A 438 -21.43 36.90 -24.77
N GLU A 439 -21.92 38.12 -24.93
CA GLU A 439 -23.32 38.45 -24.68
C GLU A 439 -24.20 37.87 -25.79
N LEU A 440 -25.08 36.94 -25.44
CA LEU A 440 -26.03 36.33 -26.39
C LEU A 440 -27.24 37.23 -26.59
N THR A 441 -27.77 37.77 -25.49
CA THR A 441 -28.87 38.75 -25.45
C THR A 441 -28.68 39.66 -24.23
N PRO A 442 -29.34 40.82 -24.12
CA PRO A 442 -29.28 41.66 -22.93
C PRO A 442 -29.52 40.85 -21.63
N GLY A 443 -28.51 40.86 -20.75
CA GLY A 443 -28.53 40.14 -19.47
C GLY A 443 -28.14 38.65 -19.54
N LEU A 444 -27.94 38.06 -20.71
CA LEU A 444 -27.52 36.65 -20.89
C LEU A 444 -26.14 36.57 -21.55
N ARG A 445 -25.22 35.86 -20.91
CA ARG A 445 -23.83 35.72 -21.37
C ARG A 445 -23.38 34.27 -21.32
N PHE A 446 -22.67 33.87 -22.37
CA PHE A 446 -21.95 32.60 -22.46
C PHE A 446 -20.48 32.82 -22.16
N HIS A 447 -19.88 31.87 -21.47
CA HIS A 447 -18.49 31.88 -21.05
C HIS A 447 -17.83 30.56 -21.41
N GLY A 448 -16.54 30.62 -21.71
CA GLY A 448 -15.71 29.45 -21.92
C GLY A 448 -14.27 29.70 -21.52
N GLY A 449 -13.65 28.67 -20.95
CA GLY A 449 -12.30 28.72 -20.41
C GLY A 449 -12.26 28.14 -19.00
N TRP A 450 -11.38 28.65 -18.15
CA TRP A 450 -11.22 28.24 -16.75
C TRP A 450 -11.00 29.50 -15.90
N ASP A 451 -11.93 29.77 -15.00
CA ASP A 451 -11.96 30.91 -14.09
C ASP A 451 -12.87 30.50 -12.91
N VAL A 452 -12.79 31.23 -11.80
CA VAL A 452 -13.50 30.84 -10.57
C VAL A 452 -15.00 30.85 -10.81
N TRP A 453 -15.59 29.66 -10.73
CA TRP A 453 -17.04 29.45 -10.73
C TRP A 453 -17.42 28.64 -9.50
N GLY A 454 -18.55 28.99 -8.88
CA GLY A 454 -19.00 28.32 -7.67
C GLY A 454 -20.47 28.57 -7.38
N VAL A 455 -21.04 27.74 -6.51
CA VAL A 455 -22.44 27.88 -6.09
C VAL A 455 -22.58 28.59 -4.76
N ASP A 456 -21.60 28.45 -3.85
CA ASP A 456 -21.63 28.96 -2.48
C ASP A 456 -20.30 29.57 -1.98
N ILE A 457 -19.22 29.46 -2.77
CA ILE A 457 -17.90 29.98 -2.43
C ILE A 457 -17.91 31.49 -2.14
N ILE A 458 -17.13 31.90 -1.13
CA ILE A 458 -16.97 33.27 -0.63
C ILE A 458 -18.21 33.83 0.08
N GLU A 459 -19.37 33.81 -0.58
CA GLU A 459 -20.57 34.50 -0.10
C GLU A 459 -21.24 33.78 1.07
N SER A 460 -21.08 32.46 1.18
CA SER A 460 -21.73 31.61 2.19
C SER A 460 -20.70 30.81 2.99
N ALA A 461 -21.01 29.57 3.38
CA ALA A 461 -20.14 28.69 4.14
C ALA A 461 -19.06 28.01 3.29
N SER A 462 -19.18 28.05 1.95
CA SER A 462 -18.23 27.47 0.99
C SER A 462 -18.01 25.95 1.22
N MET A 463 -19.09 25.21 1.44
CA MET A 463 -19.12 23.77 1.72
C MET A 463 -19.52 22.90 0.51
N VAL A 464 -19.84 23.51 -0.63
CA VAL A 464 -20.40 22.79 -1.78
C VAL A 464 -19.44 22.76 -2.95
N TYR A 465 -19.20 23.90 -3.60
CA TYR A 465 -18.30 23.98 -4.74
C TYR A 465 -17.87 25.41 -5.05
N GLY A 466 -16.56 25.59 -5.21
CA GLY A 466 -15.99 26.69 -5.97
C GLY A 466 -14.55 26.39 -6.34
N ASP A 467 -14.24 26.50 -7.63
CA ASP A 467 -12.89 26.30 -8.17
C ASP A 467 -12.78 26.94 -9.56
N ASP A 468 -11.58 27.00 -10.12
CA ASP A 468 -11.32 27.52 -11.46
C ASP A 468 -11.16 26.43 -12.53
N ASN A 469 -11.95 25.35 -12.43
CA ASN A 469 -11.89 24.25 -13.40
C ASN A 469 -12.33 24.66 -14.82
N PRO A 470 -11.75 24.05 -15.87
CA PRO A 470 -12.12 24.36 -17.25
C PRO A 470 -13.53 23.92 -17.61
N GLY A 471 -14.22 24.71 -18.42
CA GLY A 471 -15.53 24.35 -18.93
C GLY A 471 -16.26 25.48 -19.66
N PHE A 472 -17.58 25.37 -19.65
CA PHE A 472 -18.50 26.32 -20.24
C PHE A 472 -19.61 26.65 -19.25
N TRP A 473 -20.00 27.91 -19.19
CA TRP A 473 -21.14 28.31 -18.37
C TRP A 473 -21.94 29.45 -18.99
N LEU A 474 -23.21 29.49 -18.62
CA LEU A 474 -24.14 30.56 -18.92
C LEU A 474 -24.39 31.37 -17.65
N THR A 475 -24.55 32.66 -17.80
CA THR A 475 -24.98 33.56 -16.72
C THR A 475 -26.13 34.43 -17.22
N GLY A 476 -27.19 34.51 -16.42
CA GLY A 476 -28.32 35.40 -16.64
C GLY A 476 -28.42 36.37 -15.47
N ILE A 477 -28.41 37.68 -15.71
CA ILE A 477 -28.58 38.71 -14.69
C ILE A 477 -29.73 39.63 -15.10
N TYR A 478 -30.77 39.65 -14.28
CA TYR A 478 -31.96 40.47 -14.44
C TYR A 478 -32.30 41.11 -13.09
N ASP A 479 -32.91 42.29 -13.09
CA ASP A 479 -33.21 43.15 -11.91
C ASP A 479 -33.17 42.44 -10.54
N LYS A 480 -34.09 41.49 -10.29
CA LYS A 480 -34.21 40.75 -9.02
C LYS A 480 -33.77 39.29 -9.07
N THR A 481 -33.32 38.80 -10.22
CA THR A 481 -33.02 37.38 -10.42
C THR A 481 -31.73 37.19 -11.18
N ALA A 482 -30.87 36.31 -10.70
CA ALA A 482 -29.72 35.86 -11.45
C ALA A 482 -29.73 34.33 -11.55
N PHE A 483 -29.05 33.77 -12.55
CA PHE A 483 -28.83 32.34 -12.62
C PHE A 483 -27.51 32.03 -13.30
N SER A 484 -27.00 30.83 -13.04
CA SER A 484 -25.91 30.25 -13.83
C SER A 484 -26.14 28.77 -14.05
N ALA A 485 -25.66 28.26 -15.17
CA ALA A 485 -25.59 26.84 -15.47
C ALA A 485 -24.23 26.55 -16.10
N ALA A 486 -23.52 25.53 -15.60
CA ALA A 486 -22.15 25.21 -15.97
C ALA A 486 -21.99 23.71 -16.25
N TRP A 487 -21.09 23.41 -17.17
CA TRP A 487 -20.41 22.13 -17.28
C TRP A 487 -18.92 22.39 -17.09
N LEU A 488 -18.31 21.74 -16.11
CA LEU A 488 -16.91 21.88 -15.74
C LEU A 488 -16.24 20.50 -15.74
N LYS A 489 -15.02 20.44 -16.26
CA LYS A 489 -14.18 19.24 -16.29
C LYS A 489 -13.20 19.31 -15.14
N LEU A 490 -13.38 18.45 -14.14
CA LEU A 490 -12.54 18.44 -12.93
C LEU A 490 -11.32 17.54 -13.11
N GLU A 491 -11.45 16.48 -13.90
CA GLU A 491 -10.35 15.55 -14.22
C GLU A 491 -10.57 14.94 -15.61
N GLU A 492 -9.48 14.80 -16.38
CA GLU A 492 -9.46 14.28 -17.75
C GLU A 492 -8.43 13.15 -17.86
N ASN A 493 -8.92 11.93 -18.07
CA ASN A 493 -8.12 10.71 -18.09
C ASN A 493 -7.80 10.22 -19.50
N ASP A 494 -8.50 10.71 -20.54
CA ASP A 494 -8.24 10.33 -21.93
C ASP A 494 -7.06 11.11 -22.55
N PHE A 495 -6.71 12.27 -21.99
CA PHE A 495 -5.54 13.05 -22.40
C PHE A 495 -4.25 12.52 -21.75
N GLN A 496 -3.34 11.99 -22.57
CA GLN A 496 -2.07 11.44 -22.10
C GLN A 496 -0.90 12.03 -22.89
N ASN A 497 0.22 12.26 -22.20
CA ASN A 497 1.44 12.81 -22.83
C ASN A 497 2.22 11.76 -23.64
N ASP A 498 1.86 10.48 -23.53
CA ASP A 498 2.53 9.36 -24.17
C ASP A 498 1.53 8.35 -24.75
N ALA A 499 1.77 7.89 -25.98
CA ALA A 499 0.91 6.94 -26.68
C ALA A 499 0.80 5.57 -25.97
N SER A 500 1.80 5.20 -25.15
CA SER A 500 1.81 3.99 -24.33
C SER A 500 0.96 4.10 -23.06
N GLN A 501 0.53 5.31 -22.70
CA GLN A 501 -0.28 5.57 -21.51
C GLN A 501 -1.77 5.75 -21.83
N HIS A 502 -2.17 5.80 -23.11
CA HIS A 502 -3.58 5.86 -23.48
C HIS A 502 -4.33 4.62 -22.98
N ARG A 503 -5.25 4.85 -22.05
CA ARG A 503 -6.27 3.87 -21.67
C ARG A 503 -7.32 3.91 -22.77
N GLY A 504 -7.56 2.78 -23.43
CA GLY A 504 -8.48 2.70 -24.57
C GLY A 504 -9.96 2.75 -24.20
N VAL A 505 -10.33 3.52 -23.18
CA VAL A 505 -11.66 3.52 -22.58
C VAL A 505 -12.17 4.96 -22.57
N SER A 506 -12.95 5.32 -23.59
CA SER A 506 -13.65 6.60 -23.62
C SER A 506 -14.60 6.70 -22.42
N ASP A 507 -14.66 7.86 -21.76
CA ASP A 507 -15.64 8.23 -20.71
C ASP A 507 -15.23 7.91 -19.25
N GLU A 508 -13.93 7.81 -18.97
CA GLU A 508 -13.33 7.55 -17.65
C GLU A 508 -12.99 8.84 -16.84
N ASP A 509 -13.85 9.87 -16.87
CA ASP A 509 -13.53 11.21 -16.35
C ASP A 509 -14.33 11.67 -15.13
N ARG A 510 -13.92 12.81 -14.54
CA ARG A 510 -14.70 13.55 -13.54
C ARG A 510 -15.30 14.83 -14.16
N ASP A 511 -16.62 14.84 -14.30
CA ASP A 511 -17.38 15.96 -14.86
C ASP A 511 -18.38 16.51 -13.83
N LEU A 512 -18.46 17.84 -13.73
CA LEU A 512 -19.43 18.53 -12.89
C LEU A 512 -20.45 19.27 -13.75
N PHE A 513 -21.73 18.97 -13.56
CA PHE A 513 -22.84 19.72 -14.13
C PHE A 513 -23.54 20.46 -13.01
N GLY A 514 -23.65 21.78 -13.13
CA GLY A 514 -24.10 22.59 -12.01
C GLY A 514 -24.90 23.80 -12.42
N GLY A 515 -25.61 24.37 -11.45
CA GLY A 515 -26.25 25.65 -11.64
C GLY A 515 -26.85 26.20 -10.36
N TYR A 516 -27.13 27.50 -10.40
CA TYR A 516 -27.81 28.20 -9.33
C TYR A 516 -28.83 29.20 -9.86
N PHE A 517 -29.76 29.58 -8.99
CA PHE A 517 -30.74 30.64 -9.18
C PHE A 517 -30.79 31.53 -7.94
N ASP A 518 -30.60 32.82 -8.14
CA ASP A 518 -30.69 33.87 -7.14
C ASP A 518 -32.03 34.60 -7.22
N PHE A 519 -32.60 34.86 -6.05
CA PHE A 519 -33.70 35.78 -5.85
C PHE A 519 -33.28 36.90 -4.89
N LYS A 520 -33.16 38.12 -5.42
CA LYS A 520 -32.76 39.33 -4.69
C LYS A 520 -33.99 40.09 -4.23
N PHE A 521 -34.27 40.11 -2.93
CA PHE A 521 -35.53 40.66 -2.39
C PHE A 521 -35.70 42.16 -2.67
N ASP A 522 -34.61 42.91 -2.49
CA ASP A 522 -34.50 44.35 -2.69
C ASP A 522 -33.67 44.74 -3.93
N GLY A 523 -33.32 43.76 -4.77
CA GLY A 523 -32.44 43.96 -5.93
C GLY A 523 -30.95 43.98 -5.59
N THR A 524 -30.56 43.76 -4.33
CA THR A 524 -29.16 43.72 -3.90
C THR A 524 -28.69 42.30 -3.62
N ASP A 525 -27.37 42.08 -3.66
CA ASP A 525 -26.75 40.81 -3.25
C ASP A 525 -26.62 40.66 -1.73
N GLN A 526 -26.92 41.72 -0.96
CA GLN A 526 -26.90 41.68 0.50
C GLN A 526 -28.17 41.05 1.10
N ASN A 527 -29.26 41.01 0.33
CA ASN A 527 -30.53 40.41 0.71
C ASN A 527 -31.02 39.47 -0.40
N LYS A 528 -30.52 38.23 -0.40
CA LYS A 528 -30.83 37.24 -1.42
C LYS A 528 -31.02 35.83 -0.89
N MET A 529 -31.77 35.03 -1.64
CA MET A 529 -31.74 33.57 -1.55
C MET A 529 -31.11 33.00 -2.81
N ARG A 530 -30.21 32.03 -2.65
CA ARG A 530 -29.70 31.20 -3.74
C ARG A 530 -30.21 29.78 -3.57
N PHE A 531 -30.66 29.17 -4.67
CA PHE A 531 -30.89 27.74 -4.78
C PHE A 531 -29.91 27.17 -5.79
N PHE A 532 -29.35 26.00 -5.53
CA PHE A 532 -28.39 25.38 -6.42
C PHE A 532 -28.54 23.87 -6.49
N TYR A 533 -28.01 23.32 -7.58
CA TYR A 533 -27.93 21.90 -7.84
C TYR A 533 -26.62 21.59 -8.55
N LEU A 534 -25.95 20.54 -8.12
CA LEU A 534 -24.75 19.97 -8.74
C LEU A 534 -24.93 18.47 -8.98
N TYR A 535 -24.33 17.98 -10.05
CA TYR A 535 -24.15 16.57 -10.37
C TYR A 535 -22.67 16.35 -10.68
N ASP A 536 -21.97 15.72 -9.74
CA ASP A 536 -20.57 15.33 -9.83
C ASP A 536 -20.52 13.87 -10.30
N ARG A 537 -20.20 13.70 -11.57
CA ARG A 537 -20.04 12.42 -12.24
C ARG A 537 -18.58 12.02 -12.11
N ILE A 538 -18.30 11.02 -11.29
CA ILE A 538 -16.94 10.58 -10.93
C ILE A 538 -16.69 9.19 -11.53
N ARG A 539 -15.62 9.06 -12.31
CA ARG A 539 -15.21 7.79 -12.95
C ARG A 539 -13.72 7.56 -12.76
N ASN A 540 -13.29 6.30 -12.82
CA ASN A 540 -11.88 5.90 -12.72
C ASN A 540 -11.19 6.24 -11.38
N VAL A 541 -11.95 6.56 -10.33
CA VAL A 541 -11.40 6.90 -9.01
C VAL A 541 -11.48 5.69 -8.09
N PRO A 542 -10.35 5.05 -7.72
CA PRO A 542 -10.38 3.86 -6.89
C PRO A 542 -10.92 4.16 -5.48
N SER A 543 -11.70 3.22 -4.91
CA SER A 543 -12.08 3.26 -3.50
C SER A 543 -10.88 2.84 -2.64
N LEU A 544 -10.22 3.79 -1.99
CA LEU A 544 -9.02 3.54 -1.19
C LEU A 544 -8.87 4.54 -0.06
N ASP A 545 -8.16 4.15 1.00
CA ASP A 545 -7.74 5.09 2.03
C ASP A 545 -6.34 5.65 1.82
N LEU A 546 -5.97 6.68 2.59
CA LEU A 546 -4.67 7.34 2.44
C LEU A 546 -3.52 6.33 2.55
N THR A 547 -3.61 5.39 3.50
CA THR A 547 -2.63 4.31 3.65
C THR A 547 -2.60 3.41 2.41
N GLY A 548 -3.76 3.09 1.84
CA GLY A 548 -3.92 2.30 0.62
C GLY A 548 -3.36 3.00 -0.61
N ALA A 549 -3.54 4.32 -0.75
CA ALA A 549 -2.93 5.12 -1.80
C ALA A 549 -1.41 5.08 -1.74
N LEU A 550 -0.85 5.32 -0.55
CA LEU A 550 0.59 5.27 -0.31
C LEU A 550 1.15 3.86 -0.53
N ALA A 551 0.44 2.84 -0.04
CA ALA A 551 0.80 1.44 -0.21
C ALA A 551 0.77 1.02 -1.69
N ALA A 552 -0.22 1.45 -2.47
CA ALA A 552 -0.30 1.18 -3.89
C ALA A 552 0.92 1.71 -4.66
N ARG A 553 1.37 2.93 -4.34
CA ARG A 553 2.60 3.51 -4.92
C ARG A 553 3.85 2.69 -4.58
N ALA A 554 3.85 2.04 -3.43
CA ALA A 554 4.93 1.17 -2.98
C ALA A 554 4.80 -0.29 -3.48
N GLY A 555 3.74 -0.65 -4.20
CA GLY A 555 3.46 -2.05 -4.55
C GLY A 555 3.07 -2.90 -3.32
N LEU A 556 2.39 -2.31 -2.35
CA LEU A 556 1.97 -2.92 -1.08
C LEU A 556 0.46 -2.90 -0.84
N ALA A 557 -0.37 -2.50 -1.82
CA ALA A 557 -1.82 -2.35 -1.67
C ALA A 557 -2.55 -3.62 -1.17
N ASP A 558 -2.02 -4.81 -1.47
CA ASP A 558 -2.55 -6.09 -0.96
C ASP A 558 -2.37 -6.25 0.56
N TYR A 559 -1.38 -5.57 1.11
CA TYR A 559 -0.88 -5.83 2.45
C TYR A 559 -1.14 -4.68 3.42
N ALA A 560 -1.29 -3.44 2.93
CA ALA A 560 -1.44 -2.24 3.75
C ALA A 560 -2.57 -1.34 3.23
N GLY A 561 -3.28 -0.68 4.15
CA GLY A 561 -4.39 0.21 3.85
C GLY A 561 -5.65 -0.51 3.38
N ILE A 562 -6.68 0.25 3.00
CA ILE A 562 -7.89 -0.23 2.34
C ILE A 562 -7.79 0.15 0.87
N TYR A 563 -8.06 -0.82 0.00
CA TYR A 563 -8.02 -0.64 -1.44
C TYR A 563 -9.04 -1.58 -2.09
N GLY A 564 -9.97 -1.01 -2.86
CA GLY A 564 -11.01 -1.72 -3.62
C GLY A 564 -10.40 -2.59 -4.71
N ASN A 565 -10.58 -3.90 -4.57
CA ASN A 565 -10.25 -5.04 -5.43
C ASN A 565 -9.17 -4.88 -6.55
N ASN A 566 -8.06 -4.19 -6.28
CA ASN A 566 -6.92 -4.04 -7.21
C ASN A 566 -5.58 -4.22 -6.46
N GLY A 567 -5.50 -5.33 -5.72
CA GLY A 567 -4.24 -5.88 -5.25
C GLY A 567 -3.36 -6.43 -6.39
N ILE A 568 -2.05 -6.52 -6.17
CA ILE A 568 -1.08 -7.18 -7.08
C ILE A 568 -1.52 -8.61 -7.45
N ALA A 569 -2.30 -9.26 -6.59
CA ALA A 569 -2.86 -10.60 -6.82
C ALA A 569 -4.25 -10.65 -7.50
N ARG A 570 -4.91 -9.51 -7.81
CA ARG A 570 -6.21 -9.49 -8.48
C ARG A 570 -6.24 -8.45 -9.60
N SER A 571 -6.11 -8.96 -10.82
CA SER A 571 -6.27 -8.23 -12.06
C SER A 571 -7.69 -7.66 -12.20
N LYS A 572 -7.78 -6.35 -12.49
CA LYS A 572 -8.93 -5.64 -13.07
C LYS A 572 -10.18 -5.56 -12.20
N ALA A 573 -10.11 -4.90 -11.05
CA ALA A 573 -11.33 -4.17 -10.64
C ALA A 573 -11.46 -2.94 -11.54
N THR A 574 -12.61 -2.83 -12.20
CA THR A 574 -13.06 -1.57 -12.77
C THR A 574 -13.23 -0.61 -11.59
N PRO A 575 -12.66 0.60 -11.65
CA PRO A 575 -12.94 1.63 -10.65
C PRO A 575 -14.45 1.92 -10.58
N PRO A 576 -14.96 2.40 -9.44
CA PRO A 576 -16.38 2.68 -9.28
C PRO A 576 -16.89 3.73 -10.27
N ASP A 577 -18.17 3.56 -10.60
CA ASP A 577 -19.01 4.60 -11.18
C ASP A 577 -19.75 5.29 -10.04
N THR A 578 -19.33 6.51 -9.69
CA THR A 578 -19.98 7.30 -8.64
C THR A 578 -20.73 8.48 -9.24
N ASP A 579 -22.02 8.55 -8.93
CA ASP A 579 -22.92 9.62 -9.35
C ASP A 579 -23.43 10.36 -8.11
N ALA A 580 -22.86 11.53 -7.84
CA ALA A 580 -23.15 12.30 -6.64
C ALA A 580 -23.91 13.59 -6.97
N HIS A 581 -25.11 13.73 -6.43
CA HIS A 581 -25.98 14.88 -6.60
C HIS A 581 -25.98 15.72 -5.33
N THR A 582 -25.87 17.03 -5.47
CA THR A 582 -25.95 17.96 -4.33
C THR A 582 -27.01 19.01 -4.61
N ALA A 583 -28.01 19.12 -3.75
CA ALA A 583 -29.07 20.13 -3.84
C ALA A 583 -29.10 20.95 -2.56
N GLY A 584 -29.22 22.26 -2.69
CA GLY A 584 -29.21 23.12 -1.52
C GLY A 584 -29.57 24.56 -1.83
N GLY A 585 -29.36 25.39 -0.82
CA GLY A 585 -29.52 26.82 -0.95
C GLY A 585 -29.05 27.55 0.30
N TYR A 586 -28.82 28.85 0.12
CA TYR A 586 -28.50 29.74 1.22
C TYR A 586 -29.30 31.04 1.16
N TYR A 587 -29.37 31.69 2.31
CA TYR A 587 -29.94 33.00 2.51
C TYR A 587 -28.88 33.93 3.08
N LEU A 588 -28.78 35.13 2.50
CA LEU A 588 -28.04 36.26 3.05
C LEU A 588 -29.01 37.40 3.34
N GLY A 589 -28.87 38.01 4.51
CA GLY A 589 -29.67 39.15 4.91
C GLY A 589 -28.86 40.19 5.69
N LYS A 590 -28.99 41.46 5.31
CA LYS A 590 -28.42 42.60 6.04
C LYS A 590 -29.51 43.58 6.44
N PHE A 591 -29.72 43.72 7.74
CA PHE A 591 -30.77 44.52 8.37
C PHE A 591 -30.16 45.54 9.32
N GLY A 592 -29.71 46.67 8.78
CA GLY A 592 -28.99 47.68 9.55
C GLY A 592 -27.66 47.13 10.06
N VAL A 593 -27.54 46.93 11.38
CA VAL A 593 -26.32 46.37 11.99
C VAL A 593 -26.30 44.84 11.96
N LEU A 594 -27.44 44.19 11.75
CA LEU A 594 -27.55 42.74 11.79
C LEU A 594 -27.23 42.14 10.41
N GLU A 595 -26.33 41.18 10.38
CA GLU A 595 -26.04 40.33 9.22
C GLU A 595 -26.44 38.89 9.56
N LEU A 596 -27.10 38.21 8.63
CA LEU A 596 -27.54 36.82 8.77
C LEU A 596 -27.08 36.02 7.55
N MET A 597 -26.54 34.83 7.81
CA MET A 597 -26.36 33.80 6.81
C MET A 597 -26.94 32.49 7.32
N ALA A 598 -27.61 31.75 6.43
CA ALA A 598 -28.02 30.38 6.67
C ALA A 598 -27.90 29.59 5.37
N GLU A 599 -27.35 28.39 5.44
CA GLU A 599 -27.13 27.49 4.31
C GLU A 599 -27.52 26.06 4.70
N GLY A 600 -28.18 25.35 3.79
CA GLY A 600 -28.57 23.96 3.96
C GLY A 600 -28.40 23.18 2.67
N VAL A 601 -27.82 22.00 2.80
CA VAL A 601 -27.41 21.17 1.65
C VAL A 601 -27.72 19.71 1.92
N TYR A 602 -28.20 19.01 0.90
CA TYR A 602 -28.39 17.57 0.89
C TYR A 602 -27.66 16.96 -0.30
N LYS A 603 -26.87 15.93 -0.04
CA LYS A 603 -26.11 15.17 -1.03
C LYS A 603 -26.63 13.74 -1.10
N PHE A 604 -26.88 13.27 -2.32
CA PHE A 604 -27.49 11.97 -2.57
C PHE A 604 -27.02 11.37 -3.89
N GLY A 605 -27.18 10.07 -4.07
CA GLY A 605 -26.72 9.37 -5.26
C GLY A 605 -26.29 7.95 -4.95
N GLU A 606 -25.38 7.41 -5.76
CA GLU A 606 -24.88 6.05 -5.59
C GLU A 606 -23.44 5.93 -6.11
N ALA A 607 -22.69 4.99 -5.53
CA ALA A 607 -21.41 4.53 -6.02
C ALA A 607 -21.51 3.03 -6.31
N ARG A 608 -21.23 2.61 -7.54
CA ARG A 608 -21.36 1.22 -7.98
C ARG A 608 -20.01 0.59 -8.28
N ASP A 609 -19.94 -0.74 -8.15
CA ASP A 609 -18.75 -1.53 -8.49
C ASP A 609 -17.47 -1.04 -7.76
N THR A 610 -17.60 -0.67 -6.48
CA THR A 610 -16.48 -0.11 -5.67
C THR A 610 -15.31 -1.06 -5.48
N GLY A 611 -15.52 -2.36 -5.69
CA GLY A 611 -14.53 -3.40 -5.43
C GLY A 611 -14.25 -3.57 -3.93
N LEU A 612 -15.10 -3.05 -3.05
CA LEU A 612 -14.93 -3.20 -1.61
C LEU A 612 -15.50 -4.53 -1.10
N LYS A 613 -16.40 -5.19 -1.84
CA LYS A 613 -16.99 -6.45 -1.39
C LYS A 613 -15.94 -7.54 -1.16
N GLY A 614 -15.90 -8.07 0.06
CA GLY A 614 -14.93 -9.08 0.47
C GLY A 614 -13.56 -8.52 0.87
N VAL A 615 -13.37 -7.20 0.84
CA VAL A 615 -12.18 -6.54 1.37
C VAL A 615 -12.26 -6.49 2.89
N TYR A 616 -11.18 -6.88 3.57
CA TYR A 616 -11.03 -6.68 5.00
C TYR A 616 -10.52 -5.26 5.26
N ASN A 617 -11.31 -4.48 6.01
CA ASN A 617 -11.05 -3.07 6.28
C ASN A 617 -10.29 -2.79 7.58
N GLY A 618 -9.77 -3.84 8.22
CA GLY A 618 -9.11 -3.73 9.53
C GLY A 618 -10.01 -4.07 10.71
N VAL A 619 -11.33 -4.07 10.50
CA VAL A 619 -12.35 -4.35 11.54
C VAL A 619 -13.22 -5.53 11.14
N SER A 620 -13.74 -5.52 9.91
CA SER A 620 -14.62 -6.53 9.36
C SER A 620 -14.36 -6.75 7.87
N THR A 621 -15.05 -7.73 7.29
CA THR A 621 -15.08 -7.91 5.84
C THR A 621 -16.31 -7.20 5.29
N ILE A 622 -16.11 -6.25 4.38
CA ILE A 622 -17.19 -5.48 3.76
C ILE A 622 -18.08 -6.42 2.92
N GLN A 623 -19.40 -6.29 3.05
CA GLN A 623 -20.37 -7.19 2.42
C GLN A 623 -20.99 -6.64 1.12
N TYR A 624 -20.80 -5.34 0.87
CA TYR A 624 -21.41 -4.59 -0.21
C TYR A 624 -20.37 -4.13 -1.23
N ASP A 625 -20.82 -3.93 -2.46
CA ASP A 625 -20.00 -3.40 -3.55
C ASP A 625 -20.58 -2.10 -4.13
N ASP A 626 -21.87 -1.89 -3.90
CA ASP A 626 -22.61 -0.69 -4.27
C ASP A 626 -23.03 0.02 -2.99
N PHE A 627 -23.01 1.35 -3.00
CA PHE A 627 -23.31 2.18 -1.84
C PHE A 627 -24.24 3.34 -2.23
N ASP A 628 -25.27 3.57 -1.43
CA ASP A 628 -26.15 4.74 -1.52
C ASP A 628 -25.50 5.94 -0.83
N ILE A 629 -25.44 7.08 -1.51
CA ILE A 629 -24.99 8.35 -0.92
C ILE A 629 -26.19 9.03 -0.27
N ALA A 630 -26.08 9.43 0.99
CA ALA A 630 -27.12 10.18 1.70
C ALA A 630 -26.53 10.99 2.86
N SER A 631 -26.12 12.22 2.59
CA SER A 631 -25.47 13.10 3.56
C SER A 631 -26.00 14.52 3.51
N TYR A 632 -25.79 15.31 4.57
CA TYR A 632 -26.31 16.67 4.67
C TYR A 632 -25.38 17.59 5.45
N ALA A 633 -25.48 18.88 5.14
CA ALA A 633 -24.75 19.93 5.84
C ALA A 633 -25.66 21.12 6.13
N PHE A 634 -25.38 21.81 7.23
CA PHE A 634 -26.02 23.05 7.61
C PHE A 634 -24.97 24.04 8.12
N ALA A 635 -25.14 25.31 7.76
CA ALA A 635 -24.32 26.39 8.26
C ALA A 635 -25.18 27.61 8.58
N GLY A 636 -24.74 28.40 9.56
CA GLY A 636 -25.35 29.69 9.83
C GLY A 636 -24.42 30.62 10.59
N ASP A 637 -24.55 31.91 10.36
CA ASP A 637 -23.78 32.96 11.03
C ASP A 637 -24.69 34.16 11.36
N ILE A 638 -24.43 34.76 12.51
CA ILE A 638 -25.03 36.02 12.94
C ILE A 638 -23.90 37.03 13.13
N GLY A 639 -23.90 38.06 12.29
CA GLY A 639 -22.98 39.18 12.36
C GLY A 639 -23.63 40.45 12.92
N LEU A 640 -22.85 41.25 13.65
CA LEU A 640 -23.20 42.58 14.10
C LEU A 640 -22.15 43.58 13.62
N GLU A 641 -22.47 44.39 12.61
CA GLU A 641 -21.61 45.43 12.06
C GLU A 641 -22.07 46.81 12.53
N PHE A 642 -21.26 47.46 13.37
CA PHE A 642 -21.59 48.76 13.94
C PHE A 642 -21.13 49.94 13.06
N GLY A 643 -20.28 49.70 12.05
CA GLY A 643 -19.78 50.75 11.16
C GLY A 643 -19.17 51.93 11.93
N GLU A 644 -19.41 53.15 11.42
CA GLU A 644 -18.91 54.40 12.03
C GLU A 644 -19.56 54.79 13.36
N ARG A 645 -20.58 54.05 13.82
CA ARG A 645 -21.39 54.40 15.00
C ARG A 645 -20.61 54.37 16.31
N VAL A 646 -19.46 53.69 16.34
CA VAL A 646 -18.58 53.57 17.51
C VAL A 646 -17.27 54.38 17.38
N GLY A 647 -17.15 55.24 16.36
CA GLY A 647 -15.97 56.08 16.13
C GLY A 647 -14.79 55.38 15.44
N TRP A 648 -14.99 54.15 14.97
CA TRP A 648 -14.09 53.38 14.09
C TRP A 648 -14.72 53.28 12.70
N ASN A 649 -13.95 53.01 11.64
CA ASN A 649 -14.55 52.83 10.32
C ASN A 649 -15.46 51.59 10.25
N SER A 650 -15.15 50.53 11.01
CA SER A 650 -15.98 49.34 11.14
C SER A 650 -15.63 48.58 12.42
N LEU A 651 -16.65 47.95 13.01
CA LEU A 651 -16.53 47.00 14.10
C LEU A 651 -17.57 45.91 13.87
N ARG A 652 -17.09 44.73 13.47
CA ARG A 652 -17.88 43.52 13.26
C ARG A 652 -17.65 42.54 14.39
N PHE A 653 -18.71 41.95 14.91
CA PHE A 653 -18.65 40.69 15.65
C PHE A 653 -19.43 39.64 14.89
N HIS A 654 -19.03 38.38 14.96
CA HIS A 654 -19.85 37.30 14.45
C HIS A 654 -19.81 36.07 15.35
N ALA A 655 -20.87 35.28 15.24
CA ALA A 655 -20.98 33.97 15.85
C ALA A 655 -21.68 33.05 14.86
N GLY A 656 -20.98 31.98 14.47
CA GLY A 656 -21.44 31.04 13.48
C GLY A 656 -21.28 29.59 13.93
N ALA A 657 -21.99 28.71 13.22
CA ALA A 657 -21.86 27.28 13.37
C ALA A 657 -22.00 26.59 12.02
N MET A 658 -21.30 25.47 11.88
CA MET A 658 -21.37 24.57 10.75
C MET A 658 -21.53 23.15 11.26
N TYR A 659 -22.37 22.36 10.60
CA TYR A 659 -22.59 20.95 10.88
C TYR A 659 -22.54 20.19 9.55
N THR A 660 -21.81 19.09 9.50
CA THR A 660 -21.78 18.14 8.39
C THR A 660 -22.04 16.73 8.94
N SER A 661 -22.89 15.95 8.29
CA SER A 661 -23.16 14.58 8.72
C SER A 661 -21.91 13.70 8.63
N GLY A 662 -21.78 12.76 9.56
CA GLY A 662 -20.74 11.74 9.56
C GLY A 662 -21.30 10.34 9.27
N ASP A 663 -20.41 9.35 9.24
CA ASP A 663 -20.74 7.94 9.05
C ASP A 663 -19.94 7.05 10.02
N ASP A 664 -20.63 6.27 10.85
CA ASP A 664 -20.06 5.38 11.86
C ASP A 664 -20.25 3.88 11.54
N ASP A 665 -21.01 3.52 10.51
CA ASP A 665 -21.43 2.14 10.24
C ASP A 665 -20.86 1.57 8.93
N ALA A 666 -19.66 0.99 9.01
CA ALA A 666 -19.05 0.29 7.89
C ALA A 666 -19.77 -1.03 7.49
N ALA A 667 -20.84 -1.41 8.20
CA ALA A 667 -21.58 -2.66 7.99
C ALA A 667 -22.89 -2.48 7.22
N ASP A 668 -23.24 -1.27 6.78
CA ASP A 668 -24.33 -1.03 5.84
C ASP A 668 -23.83 -0.62 4.45
N ASP A 669 -24.77 -0.39 3.53
CA ASP A 669 -24.53 0.02 2.15
C ASP A 669 -24.74 1.52 1.94
N LYS A 670 -24.54 2.34 2.98
CA LYS A 670 -24.73 3.79 2.90
C LYS A 670 -23.43 4.54 3.14
N LEU A 671 -23.38 5.73 2.55
CA LEU A 671 -22.31 6.71 2.75
C LEU A 671 -22.95 7.97 3.35
N GLY A 672 -22.85 8.07 4.67
CA GLY A 672 -23.48 9.14 5.48
C GLY A 672 -22.61 10.39 5.67
N GLY A 673 -21.31 10.28 5.41
CA GLY A 673 -20.33 11.34 5.56
C GLY A 673 -20.49 12.41 4.48
N TYR A 674 -20.62 13.67 4.89
CA TYR A 674 -20.74 14.78 3.95
C TYR A 674 -19.37 15.25 3.45
N SER A 675 -19.26 15.44 2.15
CA SER A 675 -18.15 16.12 1.47
C SER A 675 -18.73 16.89 0.28
N GLY A 676 -18.32 18.15 0.07
CA GLY A 676 -18.68 18.95 -1.10
C GLY A 676 -18.15 18.34 -2.41
N ALA A 677 -18.56 18.88 -3.56
CA ALA A 677 -17.89 18.54 -4.82
C ALA A 677 -16.45 19.06 -4.78
N THR A 678 -16.25 20.29 -4.31
CA THR A 678 -14.94 20.85 -3.92
C THR A 678 -15.16 21.74 -2.70
N ASN A 679 -14.67 21.30 -1.55
CA ASN A 679 -14.77 22.05 -0.29
C ASN A 679 -13.87 23.29 -0.33
N ALA A 680 -14.36 24.41 0.19
CA ALA A 680 -13.71 25.72 0.09
C ALA A 680 -13.93 26.57 1.35
N GLN A 681 -14.15 25.96 2.52
CA GLN A 681 -14.55 26.64 3.77
C GLN A 681 -13.55 27.72 4.18
N ARG A 682 -12.27 27.56 3.84
CA ARG A 682 -11.21 28.58 3.97
C ARG A 682 -11.62 29.95 3.44
N PHE A 683 -12.40 30.00 2.36
CA PHE A 683 -12.78 31.23 1.68
C PHE A 683 -14.12 31.80 2.17
N SER A 684 -14.80 31.18 3.14
CA SER A 684 -16.05 31.74 3.68
C SER A 684 -15.84 33.15 4.22
N LYS A 685 -16.68 34.10 3.80
CA LYS A 685 -16.68 35.47 4.35
C LYS A 685 -16.92 35.52 5.85
N MET A 686 -17.55 34.49 6.42
CA MET A 686 -17.97 34.52 7.82
C MET A 686 -16.84 34.17 8.78
N TRP A 687 -16.09 33.11 8.49
CA TRP A 687 -15.08 32.55 9.38
C TRP A 687 -13.81 32.09 8.67
N GLY A 688 -13.75 32.24 7.35
CA GLY A 688 -12.60 31.89 6.54
C GLY A 688 -11.37 32.70 6.90
N GLY A 689 -10.20 32.16 6.61
CA GLY A 689 -8.91 32.72 6.97
C GLY A 689 -7.83 32.28 6.00
N GLU A 690 -6.90 33.19 5.70
CA GLU A 690 -5.83 32.93 4.73
C GLU A 690 -4.69 32.09 5.32
N ASN A 691 -4.41 32.21 6.62
CA ASN A 691 -3.27 31.56 7.28
C ASN A 691 -3.66 30.41 8.21
N THR A 692 -4.87 29.87 8.03
CA THR A 692 -5.47 28.83 8.87
C THR A 692 -4.77 27.49 8.66
N ILE A 693 -4.42 26.81 9.76
CA ILE A 693 -3.75 25.51 9.82
C ILE A 693 -4.67 24.39 9.32
N ILE A 694 -5.93 24.35 9.76
CA ILE A 694 -6.86 23.27 9.33
C ILE A 694 -7.20 23.32 7.84
N ALA A 695 -7.06 24.49 7.23
CA ALA A 695 -7.46 24.78 5.86
C ALA A 695 -6.42 24.39 4.80
N ASP A 696 -5.19 24.09 5.22
CA ASP A 696 -4.21 23.43 4.38
C ASP A 696 -4.32 21.93 4.57
N THR A 697 -3.65 21.16 3.71
CA THR A 697 -3.66 19.70 3.87
C THR A 697 -3.03 19.32 5.20
N ASN A 698 -3.76 18.68 6.11
CA ASN A 698 -3.17 18.18 7.35
C ASN A 698 -3.54 16.71 7.53
N PHE A 699 -2.55 15.83 7.34
CA PHE A 699 -2.76 14.38 7.41
C PHE A 699 -3.06 13.85 8.82
N VAL A 700 -2.80 14.64 9.87
CA VAL A 700 -3.15 14.31 11.26
C VAL A 700 -4.58 14.75 11.59
N MET A 701 -5.04 15.87 11.03
CA MET A 701 -6.44 16.29 11.13
C MET A 701 -7.35 15.67 10.07
N GLY A 702 -6.75 15.01 9.08
CA GLY A 702 -7.45 14.37 7.98
C GLY A 702 -8.08 15.37 6.99
N THR A 703 -7.63 16.62 6.95
CA THR A 703 -8.22 17.66 6.09
C THR A 703 -7.48 17.81 4.75
N GLY A 704 -8.24 18.05 3.68
CA GLY A 704 -7.72 18.43 2.37
C GLY A 704 -7.53 19.93 2.24
N LEU A 705 -6.82 20.37 1.19
CA LEU A 705 -6.62 21.79 0.88
C LEU A 705 -7.97 22.52 0.75
N TYR A 706 -8.05 23.71 1.35
CA TYR A 706 -9.22 24.60 1.50
C TYR A 706 -10.35 24.11 2.42
N GLY A 707 -10.35 22.82 2.75
CA GLY A 707 -11.43 22.14 3.45
C GLY A 707 -11.21 22.04 4.96
N TYR A 708 -12.28 22.10 5.74
CA TYR A 708 -12.22 21.83 7.20
C TYR A 708 -12.64 20.40 7.56
N ILE A 709 -13.31 19.70 6.64
CA ILE A 709 -13.89 18.38 6.86
C ILE A 709 -12.76 17.33 6.89
N PRO A 710 -12.75 16.38 7.84
CA PRO A 710 -11.71 15.35 7.99
C PRO A 710 -11.85 14.21 6.95
N GLU A 711 -11.78 14.56 5.67
CA GLU A 711 -12.04 13.68 4.53
C GLU A 711 -11.00 12.57 4.26
N PHE A 712 -9.87 12.54 4.95
CA PHE A 712 -8.91 11.42 4.88
C PHE A 712 -9.21 10.30 5.90
N TYR A 713 -10.11 10.54 6.85
CA TYR A 713 -10.52 9.58 7.88
C TYR A 713 -11.94 9.09 7.66
N GLY A 714 -12.23 7.85 8.08
CA GLY A 714 -13.57 7.31 7.97
C GLY A 714 -13.76 5.97 8.66
N ASN A 715 -14.94 5.39 8.50
CA ASN A 715 -15.35 4.14 9.15
C ASN A 715 -14.71 2.87 8.52
N GLY A 716 -14.12 2.98 7.33
CA GLY A 716 -13.49 1.87 6.62
C GLY A 716 -14.15 1.47 5.29
N THR A 717 -15.04 2.29 4.73
CA THR A 717 -15.62 2.17 3.38
C THR A 717 -15.20 3.38 2.52
N PRO A 718 -13.91 3.48 2.13
CA PRO A 718 -13.33 4.73 1.63
C PRO A 718 -13.69 5.02 0.17
N VAL A 719 -14.96 5.33 -0.08
CA VAL A 719 -15.52 5.62 -1.40
C VAL A 719 -15.48 7.12 -1.63
N PHE A 720 -14.83 7.54 -2.70
CA PHE A 720 -14.76 8.95 -3.12
C PHE A 720 -16.13 9.42 -3.61
N VAL A 721 -16.67 10.48 -3.00
CA VAL A 721 -17.98 11.05 -3.35
C VAL A 721 -17.90 12.53 -3.76
N GLY A 722 -16.72 13.15 -3.67
CA GLY A 722 -16.46 14.57 -3.90
C GLY A 722 -15.09 14.94 -3.34
N GLY A 723 -14.77 16.23 -3.20
CA GLY A 723 -13.47 16.68 -2.71
C GLY A 723 -12.58 17.26 -3.82
N ILE A 724 -11.48 17.89 -3.42
CA ILE A 724 -10.62 18.64 -4.33
C ILE A 724 -9.93 17.70 -5.34
N GLN A 725 -9.96 18.08 -6.62
CA GLN A 725 -9.43 17.34 -7.76
C GLN A 725 -7.96 16.94 -7.59
N ASN A 726 -7.15 17.77 -6.95
CA ASN A 726 -5.72 17.50 -6.75
C ASN A 726 -5.46 16.30 -5.82
N PHE A 727 -6.46 15.88 -5.04
CA PHE A 727 -6.39 14.72 -4.16
C PHE A 727 -7.29 13.56 -4.60
N THR A 728 -7.88 13.61 -5.80
CA THR A 728 -8.65 12.49 -6.34
C THR A 728 -7.82 11.20 -6.32
N GLY A 729 -8.40 10.10 -5.83
CA GLY A 729 -7.73 8.80 -5.77
C GLY A 729 -6.57 8.72 -4.77
N THR A 730 -6.48 9.66 -3.81
CA THR A 730 -5.47 9.64 -2.72
C THR A 730 -6.07 9.28 -1.35
N GLY A 731 -7.39 9.09 -1.26
CA GLY A 731 -8.11 8.75 -0.04
C GLY A 731 -8.79 9.92 0.66
N ASN A 732 -8.67 11.14 0.11
CA ASN A 732 -9.49 12.33 0.43
C ASN A 732 -10.91 12.17 -0.14
N GLY A 733 -11.83 13.09 0.18
CA GLY A 733 -13.11 13.21 -0.52
C GLY A 733 -14.15 12.12 -0.26
N ARG A 734 -13.97 11.36 0.83
CA ARG A 734 -14.70 10.13 1.09
C ARG A 734 -16.08 10.34 1.70
N GLY A 735 -17.01 9.46 1.35
CA GLY A 735 -18.37 9.41 1.88
C GLY A 735 -18.51 8.72 3.24
N ASP A 736 -17.44 8.13 3.78
CA ASP A 736 -17.41 7.45 5.08
C ASP A 736 -16.77 8.28 6.19
N ASN A 737 -16.64 9.61 6.00
CA ASN A 737 -15.95 10.49 6.93
C ASN A 737 -16.76 10.76 8.22
N PRO A 738 -16.13 11.10 9.36
CA PRO A 738 -16.83 11.24 10.65
C PRO A 738 -17.68 12.52 10.78
N GLY A 739 -17.74 13.36 9.74
CA GLY A 739 -18.41 14.64 9.80
C GLY A 739 -17.74 15.64 10.75
N LEU A 740 -18.30 16.85 10.80
CA LEU A 740 -17.74 17.96 11.56
C LEU A 740 -18.84 18.86 12.10
N THR A 741 -18.77 19.20 13.38
CA THR A 741 -19.41 20.38 13.95
C THR A 741 -18.34 21.43 14.25
N MET A 742 -18.50 22.63 13.69
CA MET A 742 -17.67 23.78 13.97
C MET A 742 -18.50 24.87 14.67
N TYR A 743 -17.92 25.49 15.69
CA TYR A 743 -18.38 26.77 16.22
C TYR A 743 -17.35 27.84 15.94
N SER A 744 -17.79 28.99 15.44
CA SER A 744 -16.91 30.09 15.07
C SER A 744 -17.31 31.37 15.80
N PHE A 745 -16.34 32.05 16.39
CA PHE A 745 -16.53 33.33 17.05
C PHE A 745 -15.39 34.25 16.69
N GLY A 746 -15.71 35.41 16.14
CA GLY A 746 -14.68 36.33 15.73
C GLY A 746 -15.14 37.77 15.72
N PHE A 747 -14.18 38.65 15.48
CA PHE A 747 -14.41 40.06 15.31
C PHE A 747 -13.46 40.65 14.27
N THR A 748 -13.94 41.67 13.59
CA THR A 748 -13.16 42.51 12.68
C THR A 748 -13.23 43.94 13.18
N LEU A 749 -12.06 44.55 13.32
CA LEU A 749 -11.88 45.87 13.88
C LEU A 749 -11.14 46.73 12.86
N ARG A 750 -11.79 47.80 12.38
CA ARG A 750 -11.20 48.75 11.44
C ARG A 750 -11.18 50.16 12.04
N PRO A 751 -10.21 50.48 12.91
CA PRO A 751 -10.14 51.79 13.59
C PRO A 751 -9.88 52.94 12.62
N LYS A 752 -9.23 52.64 11.48
CA LYS A 752 -8.95 53.56 10.37
C LYS A 752 -9.08 52.80 9.06
N ILE A 753 -9.34 53.52 7.96
CA ILE A 753 -9.47 52.95 6.62
C ILE A 753 -8.26 52.11 6.17
N PHE A 754 -7.07 52.42 6.70
CA PHE A 754 -5.82 51.76 6.33
C PHE A 754 -5.36 50.68 7.32
N LEU A 755 -6.12 50.40 8.38
CA LEU A 755 -5.74 49.45 9.43
C LEU A 755 -6.91 48.56 9.79
N ILE A 756 -6.75 47.26 9.58
CA ILE A 756 -7.74 46.22 9.87
C ILE A 756 -7.09 45.21 10.80
N TYR A 757 -7.82 44.78 11.84
CA TYR A 757 -7.47 43.64 12.65
C TYR A 757 -8.63 42.65 12.63
N HIS A 758 -8.35 41.40 12.31
CA HIS A 758 -9.30 40.31 12.28
C HIS A 758 -8.82 39.23 13.24
N SER A 759 -9.74 38.70 14.05
CA SER A 759 -9.46 37.53 14.87
C SER A 759 -10.66 36.61 14.89
N ASN A 760 -10.40 35.32 14.74
CA ASN A 760 -11.42 34.29 14.71
C ASN A 760 -10.99 33.09 15.54
N VAL A 761 -11.93 32.50 16.28
CA VAL A 761 -11.74 31.28 17.06
C VAL A 761 -12.71 30.23 16.54
N ASN A 762 -12.16 29.15 16.02
CA ASN A 762 -12.91 28.03 15.49
C ASN A 762 -12.73 26.81 16.40
N MET A 763 -13.82 26.25 16.90
CA MET A 763 -13.81 25.04 17.72
C MET A 763 -14.38 23.88 16.91
N PHE A 764 -13.61 22.79 16.78
CA PHE A 764 -13.95 21.66 15.92
C PHE A 764 -14.33 20.44 16.75
N HIS A 765 -15.42 19.79 16.38
CA HIS A 765 -15.85 18.50 16.91
C HIS A 765 -16.10 17.53 15.76
N TRP A 766 -15.49 16.35 15.79
CA TRP A 766 -15.84 15.28 14.86
C TRP A 766 -17.08 14.56 15.37
N ASN A 767 -18.06 14.35 14.50
CA ASN A 767 -19.41 14.03 14.95
C ASN A 767 -19.57 12.55 15.29
N GLU A 768 -18.82 11.69 14.60
CA GLU A 768 -18.93 10.23 14.69
C GLU A 768 -17.57 9.57 14.98
N ASP A 769 -17.63 8.32 15.44
CA ASP A 769 -16.45 7.47 15.61
C ASP A 769 -15.88 7.02 14.26
N PHE A 770 -14.57 6.82 14.18
CA PHE A 770 -13.89 6.43 12.94
C PHE A 770 -12.64 5.62 13.23
N TYR A 771 -11.96 5.18 12.18
CA TYR A 771 -10.82 4.29 12.27
C TYR A 771 -9.55 4.91 11.67
N VAL A 772 -8.47 4.86 12.44
CA VAL A 772 -7.14 5.34 12.02
C VAL A 772 -6.23 4.14 11.76
N CYS A 773 -5.69 4.07 10.55
CA CYS A 773 -4.66 3.12 10.21
C CYS A 773 -3.31 3.57 10.79
N ASN A 774 -2.56 2.64 11.37
CA ASN A 774 -1.17 2.91 11.72
C ASN A 774 -0.34 2.94 10.43
N MET A 775 -0.01 4.15 9.96
CA MET A 775 0.78 4.34 8.73
C MET A 775 2.24 3.91 8.90
N VAL A 776 2.79 3.89 10.11
CA VAL A 776 4.19 3.51 10.36
C VAL A 776 4.34 1.98 10.25
N GLN A 777 3.46 1.25 10.94
CA GLN A 777 3.42 -0.21 10.96
C GLN A 777 2.08 -0.70 10.40
N PRO A 778 1.83 -0.59 9.08
CA PRO A 778 0.54 -0.94 8.50
C PRO A 778 0.32 -2.46 8.36
N MET A 779 1.33 -3.26 8.71
CA MET A 779 1.34 -4.72 8.56
C MET A 779 2.00 -5.41 9.74
N GLN A 780 1.55 -6.62 10.05
CA GLN A 780 2.15 -7.47 11.07
C GLN A 780 2.12 -8.95 10.67
N ILE A 781 3.03 -9.74 11.26
CA ILE A 781 2.99 -11.20 11.16
C ILE A 781 2.18 -11.73 12.33
N ASN A 782 1.07 -12.40 12.06
CA ASN A 782 0.36 -13.15 13.07
C ASN A 782 1.12 -14.44 13.36
N HIS A 783 1.75 -14.52 14.53
CA HIS A 783 2.59 -15.67 14.89
C HIS A 783 1.82 -16.99 15.03
N SER A 784 0.50 -16.92 15.29
CA SER A 784 -0.34 -18.11 15.47
C SER A 784 -0.70 -18.75 14.15
N THR A 785 -1.08 -17.94 13.16
CA THR A 785 -1.48 -18.38 11.81
C THR A 785 -0.34 -18.35 10.80
N ARG A 786 0.79 -17.70 11.15
CA ARG A 786 1.93 -17.40 10.27
C ARG A 786 1.53 -16.66 8.99
N SER A 787 0.43 -15.91 9.03
CA SER A 787 -0.02 -15.02 7.95
C SER A 787 0.53 -13.61 8.13
N LEU A 788 0.76 -12.95 7.00
CA LEU A 788 0.90 -11.51 6.95
C LEU A 788 -0.50 -10.90 6.97
N GLU A 789 -0.76 -10.03 7.93
CA GLU A 789 -2.05 -9.38 8.15
C GLU A 789 -1.87 -7.87 8.18
N LYS A 790 -2.92 -7.14 7.78
CA LYS A 790 -3.00 -5.70 8.00
C LYS A 790 -2.99 -5.44 9.51
N THR A 791 -2.29 -4.40 9.94
CA THR A 791 -2.40 -3.95 11.33
C THR A 791 -3.85 -3.49 11.59
N PRO A 792 -4.49 -3.94 12.67
CA PRO A 792 -5.83 -3.50 13.03
C PRO A 792 -5.90 -2.00 13.09
N TYR A 793 -7.00 -1.44 12.58
CA TYR A 793 -7.22 -0.02 12.67
C TYR A 793 -7.58 0.31 14.12
N THR A 794 -7.10 1.46 14.58
CA THR A 794 -7.44 1.95 15.92
C THR A 794 -8.74 2.72 15.80
N LYS A 795 -9.77 2.30 16.55
CA LYS A 795 -10.98 3.09 16.70
C LYS A 795 -10.66 4.35 17.51
N VAL A 796 -11.03 5.51 17.00
CA VAL A 796 -10.92 6.80 17.68
C VAL A 796 -12.34 7.30 17.95
N GLU A 797 -12.57 7.80 19.16
CA GLU A 797 -13.90 8.30 19.55
C GLU A 797 -14.12 9.71 18.98
N GLY A 798 -15.29 9.91 18.36
CA GLY A 798 -15.75 11.22 17.93
C GLY A 798 -15.87 12.18 19.11
N GLY A 799 -15.64 13.47 18.89
CA GLY A 799 -15.62 14.45 19.98
C GLY A 799 -14.85 15.72 19.65
N TYR A 800 -14.38 16.41 20.70
CA TYR A 800 -13.65 17.66 20.57
C TYR A 800 -12.27 17.43 19.93
N ALA A 801 -12.14 17.85 18.66
CA ALA A 801 -10.93 17.70 17.86
C ALA A 801 -9.89 18.80 18.18
N GLY A 802 -10.35 20.01 18.51
CA GLY A 802 -9.46 21.09 18.91
C GLY A 802 -10.06 22.47 18.74
N THR A 803 -9.26 23.48 19.07
CA THR A 803 -9.58 24.88 18.84
C THR A 803 -8.47 25.51 18.03
N GLU A 804 -8.84 26.23 16.98
CA GLU A 804 -7.96 27.09 16.22
C GLU A 804 -8.24 28.55 16.53
N TRP A 805 -7.17 29.33 16.71
CA TRP A 805 -7.24 30.77 16.91
C TRP A 805 -6.41 31.48 15.86
N ASP A 806 -7.12 32.12 14.93
CA ASP A 806 -6.59 32.88 13.82
C ASP A 806 -6.58 34.38 14.13
N ASN A 807 -5.48 35.03 13.74
CA ASN A 807 -5.25 36.46 13.94
C ASN A 807 -4.61 37.05 12.70
N GLU A 808 -5.12 38.17 12.23
CA GLU A 808 -4.56 38.93 11.13
C GLU A 808 -4.60 40.43 11.44
N ILE A 809 -3.49 41.12 11.16
CA ILE A 809 -3.45 42.57 11.07
C ILE A 809 -3.04 42.98 9.67
N THR A 810 -3.84 43.83 9.04
CA THR A 810 -3.62 44.35 7.70
C THR A 810 -3.42 45.86 7.73
N LEU A 811 -2.31 46.32 7.16
CA LEU A 811 -1.93 47.71 7.00
C LEU A 811 -1.88 48.07 5.51
N ALA A 812 -2.80 48.92 5.05
CA ALA A 812 -2.74 49.49 3.71
C ALA A 812 -1.79 50.69 3.70
N LEU A 813 -0.66 50.56 3.01
CA LEU A 813 0.29 51.67 2.83
C LEU A 813 -0.25 52.70 1.82
N ASN A 814 -0.95 52.21 0.80
CA ASN A 814 -1.77 52.96 -0.14
C ASN A 814 -2.74 51.99 -0.83
N LYS A 815 -3.53 52.45 -1.80
CA LYS A 815 -4.50 51.62 -2.54
C LYS A 815 -3.89 50.46 -3.34
N ASN A 816 -2.58 50.47 -3.55
CA ASN A 816 -1.81 49.50 -4.34
C ASN A 816 -0.88 48.63 -3.48
N MET A 817 -0.69 48.92 -2.20
CA MET A 817 0.35 48.29 -1.37
C MET A 817 -0.16 47.98 0.04
N PHE A 818 -0.03 46.72 0.46
CA PHE A 818 -0.53 46.21 1.72
C PHE A 818 0.53 45.37 2.42
N ILE A 819 0.54 45.44 3.74
CA ILE A 819 1.30 44.53 4.60
C ILE A 819 0.30 43.82 5.49
N LYS A 820 0.39 42.49 5.57
CA LYS A 820 -0.31 41.70 6.56
C LYS A 820 0.67 41.01 7.50
N ALA A 821 0.26 40.83 8.75
CA ALA A 821 0.89 39.89 9.65
C ALA A 821 -0.19 38.96 10.21
N GLN A 822 0.08 37.67 10.17
CA GLN A 822 -0.88 36.61 10.46
C GLN A 822 -0.29 35.65 11.48
N ALA A 823 -1.12 35.17 12.42
CA ALA A 823 -0.75 34.17 13.39
C ALA A 823 -1.92 33.22 13.64
N ALA A 824 -1.70 31.93 13.42
CA ALA A 824 -2.64 30.85 13.67
C ALA A 824 -2.08 29.91 14.73
N PHE A 825 -2.92 29.51 15.67
CA PHE A 825 -2.59 28.55 16.72
C PHE A 825 -3.66 27.48 16.78
N PHE A 826 -3.26 26.21 16.68
CA PHE A 826 -4.16 25.07 16.86
C PHE A 826 -3.83 24.36 18.17
N PHE A 827 -4.84 24.22 19.02
CA PHE A 827 -4.77 23.52 20.30
C PHE A 827 -5.51 22.19 20.16
N PRO A 828 -4.80 21.05 20.08
CA PRO A 828 -5.43 19.75 19.87
C PRO A 828 -6.30 19.33 21.05
N GLY A 829 -7.51 18.88 20.72
CA GLY A 829 -8.47 18.29 21.65
C GLY A 829 -8.23 16.79 21.85
N ASP A 830 -9.12 16.14 22.59
CA ASP A 830 -8.99 14.72 22.95
C ASP A 830 -8.97 13.83 21.70
N THR A 831 -9.80 14.13 20.70
CA THR A 831 -9.88 13.32 19.48
C THR A 831 -8.57 13.37 18.67
N VAL A 832 -7.94 14.55 18.48
CA VAL A 832 -6.64 14.64 17.78
C VAL A 832 -5.52 13.98 18.61
N LYS A 833 -5.59 14.05 19.94
CA LYS A 833 -4.66 13.33 20.84
C LYS A 833 -4.80 11.80 20.71
N GLU A 834 -6.00 11.29 20.45
CA GLU A 834 -6.23 9.87 20.15
C GLU A 834 -5.73 9.49 18.75
N VAL A 835 -5.93 10.34 17.74
CA VAL A 835 -5.40 10.13 16.38
C VAL A 835 -3.88 10.03 16.39
N THR A 836 -3.19 11.01 16.99
CA THR A 836 -1.72 11.00 17.10
C THR A 836 -1.23 9.73 17.79
N LYS A 837 -1.89 9.31 18.88
CA LYS A 837 -1.58 8.05 19.58
C LYS A 837 -1.79 6.81 18.71
N ALA A 838 -2.85 6.77 17.91
CA ALA A 838 -3.10 5.71 16.94
C ALA A 838 -2.03 5.65 15.84
N LEU A 839 -1.49 6.81 15.45
CA LEU A 839 -0.40 6.94 14.49
C LEU A 839 0.97 6.62 15.10
N GLY A 840 1.13 6.74 16.43
CA GLY A 840 2.28 6.18 17.16
C GLY A 840 2.95 7.08 18.20
N ALA A 841 2.50 8.33 18.40
CA ALA A 841 3.08 9.24 19.39
C ALA A 841 2.02 10.10 20.08
N GLU A 842 2.37 10.73 21.21
CA GLU A 842 1.49 11.72 21.83
C GLU A 842 1.59 13.05 21.09
N SER A 843 0.45 13.72 20.89
CA SER A 843 0.37 15.06 20.33
C SER A 843 1.12 16.09 21.18
N ASP A 844 1.83 16.99 20.52
CA ASP A 844 2.24 18.26 21.11
C ASP A 844 1.03 19.10 21.54
N GLU A 845 1.24 20.06 22.44
CA GLU A 845 0.15 20.88 23.00
C GLU A 845 -0.31 22.01 22.06
N THR A 846 0.47 22.38 21.04
CA THR A 846 0.14 23.46 20.11
C THR A 846 0.87 23.30 18.79
N ALA A 847 0.13 23.41 17.68
CA ALA A 847 0.68 23.73 16.37
C ALA A 847 0.56 25.24 16.12
N SER A 848 1.55 25.86 15.49
CA SER A 848 1.50 27.29 15.21
C SER A 848 2.05 27.64 13.84
N ARG A 849 1.48 28.69 13.24
CA ARG A 849 1.94 29.30 12.01
C ARG A 849 1.95 30.82 12.16
N VAL A 850 3.07 31.45 11.80
CA VAL A 850 3.20 32.90 11.72
C VAL A 850 3.62 33.28 10.31
N GLY A 851 2.81 34.11 9.68
CA GLY A 851 3.04 34.63 8.33
C GLY A 851 3.19 36.15 8.34
N PHE A 852 4.02 36.65 7.44
CA PHE A 852 3.93 38.05 7.02
C PHE A 852 3.68 38.07 5.53
N GLU A 853 2.90 39.03 5.07
CA GLU A 853 2.59 39.17 3.66
C GLU A 853 2.85 40.61 3.22
N PHE A 854 3.51 40.76 2.09
CA PHE A 854 3.58 42.02 1.38
C PHE A 854 2.90 41.88 0.01
N ILE A 855 1.86 42.69 -0.23
CA ILE A 855 1.11 42.72 -1.48
C ILE A 855 1.39 44.04 -2.20
N TRP A 856 1.72 43.96 -3.49
CA TRP A 856 1.88 45.11 -4.36
C TRP A 856 1.18 44.88 -5.71
N ASN A 857 0.24 45.77 -6.00
CA ASN A 857 -0.55 45.83 -7.21
C ASN A 857 -0.08 46.96 -8.15
N PHE A 858 0.09 46.66 -9.44
CA PHE A 858 0.72 47.52 -10.45
C PHE A 858 -0.23 47.98 -11.55
#